data_AF-A0A8H4NBX7-F1
#
_entry.id   AF-A0A8H4NBX7-F1
#
_cell.length_a   1.000
_cell.length_b   1.000
_cell.length_c   1.000
_cell.angle_alpha   90.00
_cell.angle_beta   90.00
_cell.angle_gamma   90.00
#
_symmetry.space_group_name_H-M   'P 1'
#
loop_
_entity.id
_entity.type
_entity.pdbx_description
1 polymer ?
#
loop_
_entity_poly.entity_id
_entity_poly.type
_entity_poly.pdbx_seq_one_letter_code
_entity_poly.pdbx_strand_id
1 'polypeptide(L)'
;MQACAPPALFARCLRTSAPRPSSAWSAARLVARRAEQLRGLQTASASSRIPDFAFAFDIDGVLLRSADPLPRAHKALSYLQSQRIPFILLTNGGGKHESERVAELSEKLEVPLDTSMFVQSHTPFAGMDHYKDKTVLVCGGDGGKCRDVAEKYGYKTVVTPGDIYATYPEIWPFSKNFLDYYKSFARPLPRPIDAANPDASLKIDAVFVYNDPRDWGLDAAIILDVLLSHQGIMGTISPKNGDRSLPNRGYLQDGQPPLYYSNPDLWWAAKYHLSRLGQGGFREALEGIWTAVTGGDRHGVELKKEVFGKPFRLTYQFAEERLNRHREGLFGKSELDPLKRVYMVGDNPESDIRGGNTYESPIGTDWKSVLVKTGVYQEGSEPSWKPRTIVGDVYDAVRTATMSKISKIITTHRPDLGPYEQLYRHLHAHPELSFQEQETAATMKAQLEAIFARFPDIQTSIHTDIGSHGLAAVLRNGADSPVVLLRADMDGLPVEELTGLPYASTKRMLAHDGKEKPTMHACGHDMHMSALLAAAETLCAARAEWTGTIVLCFQPAEELGKGAMAMVEGGLYDRVPVPDVVVGGHVMFQKAGTVGTRRGLMASAADSYNLTIHGRSGHASQPHRTCDPILTAAHTITRLQTIAAREVDPQDATVVSVGYIHAGDAVNIIPSTAELGLDVRTFSQATRLRVLESVRRIIDAESSASGAPTPPVLKETRTFPFLVNDEVATAKVEEVFAAHFGEAYDPEVPRLGGSEDCGILATSVGRPSVFFTYGGTDPEVWDKAEREGGEERIREVVPINHSGYFAPVLGALRFGVDGYVGGALAFLVKA
;
A
#
# COMPACT_ATOMS: atom_id res chain seq x y z
N MET A 1 2.17 58.78 42.01
CA MET A 1 1.09 59.06 42.99
C MET A 1 0.48 57.72 43.42
N GLN A 2 -0.39 57.70 44.44
CA GLN A 2 -0.97 56.45 44.99
C GLN A 2 -1.66 55.59 43.89
N ALA A 3 -1.66 54.25 43.86
CA ALA A 3 -1.56 53.19 44.89
C ALA A 3 -2.82 52.99 45.75
N CYS A 4 -3.65 51.97 45.45
CA CYS A 4 -4.28 51.07 46.44
C CYS A 4 -5.30 50.10 45.81
N ALA A 5 -5.28 48.87 46.31
CA ALA A 5 -6.39 47.93 46.44
C ALA A 5 -6.32 47.38 47.89
N PRO A 6 -7.12 46.38 48.33
CA PRO A 6 -8.50 45.99 48.02
C PRO A 6 -9.41 46.24 49.28
N PRO A 7 -9.92 45.27 50.07
CA PRO A 7 -10.84 44.13 49.84
C PRO A 7 -12.10 44.10 50.79
N ALA A 8 -13.06 43.17 50.54
CA ALA A 8 -13.84 42.38 51.54
C ALA A 8 -15.02 41.61 50.85
N LEU A 9 -15.63 40.48 51.25
CA LEU A 9 -15.61 39.47 52.35
C LEU A 9 -16.95 39.30 53.13
N PHE A 10 -17.22 38.06 53.56
CA PHE A 10 -18.26 37.56 54.51
C PHE A 10 -19.76 37.35 54.12
N ALA A 11 -20.06 36.19 53.51
CA ALA A 11 -20.69 34.98 54.11
C ALA A 11 -22.08 34.95 54.83
N ARG A 12 -22.68 33.73 54.84
CA ARG A 12 -23.85 33.19 55.60
C ARG A 12 -25.25 33.68 55.11
N CYS A 13 -26.36 32.91 55.12
CA CYS A 13 -26.70 31.55 55.65
C CYS A 13 -27.95 30.97 54.89
N LEU A 14 -28.92 30.09 55.31
CA LEU A 14 -29.30 29.37 56.57
C LEU A 14 -30.28 28.16 56.28
N ARG A 15 -29.88 26.87 56.38
CA ARG A 15 -30.74 25.62 56.52
C ARG A 15 -31.68 25.24 55.34
N THR A 16 -32.43 24.10 55.27
CA THR A 16 -32.83 23.00 56.22
C THR A 16 -32.85 21.57 55.61
N SER A 17 -32.74 20.56 56.49
CA SER A 17 -33.37 19.20 56.44
C SER A 17 -33.18 18.23 55.25
N ALA A 18 -32.66 17.02 55.56
CA ALA A 18 -32.86 15.79 54.79
C ALA A 18 -34.03 14.94 55.36
N PRO A 19 -34.48 13.89 54.66
CA PRO A 19 -34.11 12.55 55.13
C PRO A 19 -33.74 11.51 54.04
N ARG A 20 -33.15 10.40 54.49
CA ARG A 20 -33.00 9.08 53.81
C ARG A 20 -33.87 8.06 54.59
N PRO A 21 -34.10 6.79 54.15
CA PRO A 21 -33.40 6.03 53.09
C PRO A 21 -34.31 5.20 52.14
N SER A 22 -33.71 4.57 51.11
CA SER A 22 -33.63 3.10 50.96
C SER A 22 -33.21 2.64 49.55
N SER A 23 -32.74 1.39 49.46
CA SER A 23 -32.43 0.62 48.23
C SER A 23 -31.30 1.12 47.32
N ALA A 24 -30.81 0.23 46.46
CA ALA A 24 -29.63 0.40 45.61
C ALA A 24 -29.98 0.23 44.11
N TRP A 25 -28.96 0.10 43.26
CA TRP A 25 -29.00 -0.11 41.79
C TRP A 25 -29.34 1.12 40.93
N SER A 26 -28.31 1.69 40.26
CA SER A 26 -28.35 2.30 38.90
C SER A 26 -27.17 3.26 38.58
N ALA A 27 -26.00 3.10 39.22
CA ALA A 27 -24.80 3.92 38.98
C ALA A 27 -24.08 3.64 37.62
N ALA A 28 -24.84 3.52 36.53
CA ALA A 28 -24.37 3.05 35.22
C ALA A 28 -24.88 3.89 34.03
N ARG A 29 -25.51 5.06 34.25
CA ARG A 29 -26.14 5.86 33.17
C ARG A 29 -25.64 7.30 32.98
N LEU A 30 -24.61 7.75 33.70
CA LEU A 30 -24.07 9.11 33.56
C LEU A 30 -22.69 9.20 32.86
N VAL A 31 -22.02 8.08 32.59
CA VAL A 31 -20.74 8.05 31.85
C VAL A 31 -20.95 8.05 30.33
N ALA A 32 -22.00 7.38 29.85
CA ALA A 32 -22.25 7.19 28.40
C ALA A 32 -22.35 8.51 27.61
N ARG A 33 -23.07 9.50 28.14
CA ARG A 33 -23.40 10.75 27.43
C ARG A 33 -22.23 11.73 27.19
N ARG A 34 -21.01 11.42 27.63
CA ARG A 34 -19.80 12.18 27.26
C ARG A 34 -18.86 11.44 26.30
N ALA A 35 -19.09 10.14 26.06
CA ALA A 35 -18.32 9.36 25.08
C ALA A 35 -18.81 9.58 23.64
N GLU A 36 -20.11 9.87 23.45
CA GLU A 36 -20.72 10.02 22.13
C GLU A 36 -20.33 11.32 21.40
N GLN A 37 -19.88 12.37 22.11
CA GLN A 37 -19.45 13.63 21.51
C GLN A 37 -17.94 13.70 21.16
N LEU A 38 -17.15 12.67 21.50
CA LEU A 38 -15.72 12.58 21.14
C LEU A 38 -15.43 11.56 20.02
N ARG A 39 -16.47 10.94 19.44
CA ARG A 39 -16.39 10.21 18.16
C ARG A 39 -16.80 11.09 16.96
N GLY A 40 -16.76 12.41 17.13
CA GLY A 40 -17.21 13.42 16.17
C GLY A 40 -16.11 14.09 15.35
N LEU A 41 -14.83 13.86 15.66
CA LEU A 41 -13.73 14.18 14.74
C LEU A 41 -13.72 13.13 13.64
N GLN A 42 -14.54 13.37 12.60
CA GLN A 42 -14.33 12.75 11.31
C GLN A 42 -12.90 13.09 10.89
N THR A 43 -12.10 12.06 10.58
CA THR A 43 -11.00 12.25 9.63
C THR A 43 -11.61 12.93 8.41
N ALA A 44 -10.98 14.00 7.94
CA ALA A 44 -11.41 14.66 6.71
C ALA A 44 -11.16 13.65 5.58
N SER A 45 -12.19 12.86 5.24
CA SER A 45 -12.06 11.78 4.28
C SER A 45 -11.68 12.41 2.96
N ALA A 46 -10.42 12.19 2.54
CA ALA A 46 -9.94 12.58 1.22
C ALA A 46 -11.00 12.14 0.22
N SER A 47 -11.52 13.08 -0.57
CA SER A 47 -12.73 12.91 -1.37
C SER A 47 -12.50 11.81 -2.41
N SER A 48 -12.77 10.55 -2.04
CA SER A 48 -12.40 9.39 -2.82
C SER A 48 -13.24 9.36 -4.09
N ARG A 49 -12.61 9.85 -5.16
CA ARG A 49 -13.15 9.89 -6.51
C ARG A 49 -13.65 8.49 -6.85
N ILE A 50 -14.96 8.38 -7.08
CA ILE A 50 -15.62 7.11 -7.45
C ILE A 50 -14.85 6.52 -8.64
N PRO A 51 -14.28 5.31 -8.53
CA PRO A 51 -13.50 4.73 -9.60
C PRO A 51 -14.29 4.64 -10.91
N ASP A 52 -13.67 5.07 -12.00
CA ASP A 52 -14.16 4.89 -13.38
C ASP A 52 -13.59 3.63 -14.04
N PHE A 53 -12.99 2.74 -13.24
CA PHE A 53 -12.53 1.41 -13.63
C PHE A 53 -12.90 0.34 -12.58
N ALA A 54 -12.86 -0.92 -13.00
CA ALA A 54 -13.24 -2.08 -12.21
C ALA A 54 -12.44 -3.34 -12.59
N PHE A 55 -12.69 -4.47 -11.91
CA PHE A 55 -12.10 -5.78 -12.22
C PHE A 55 -13.17 -6.87 -12.42
N ALA A 56 -12.87 -7.83 -13.29
CA ALA A 56 -13.52 -9.12 -13.36
C ALA A 56 -12.45 -10.20 -13.24
N PHE A 57 -12.59 -11.11 -12.28
CA PHE A 57 -11.61 -12.19 -12.02
C PHE A 57 -12.20 -13.54 -12.41
N ASP A 58 -11.45 -14.43 -13.05
CA ASP A 58 -11.74 -15.85 -12.84
C ASP A 58 -11.43 -16.26 -11.38
N ILE A 59 -11.89 -17.43 -11.00
CA ILE A 59 -11.74 -17.99 -9.67
C ILE A 59 -10.65 -19.06 -9.70
N ASP A 60 -10.81 -20.04 -10.59
CA ASP A 60 -9.83 -21.11 -10.77
C ASP A 60 -8.61 -20.58 -11.53
N GLY A 61 -7.41 -20.99 -11.13
CA GLY A 61 -6.14 -20.49 -11.69
C GLY A 61 -5.75 -19.05 -11.30
N VAL A 62 -6.71 -18.22 -10.85
CA VAL A 62 -6.51 -16.79 -10.50
C VAL A 62 -6.62 -16.53 -8.99
N LEU A 63 -7.65 -17.04 -8.32
CA LEU A 63 -7.89 -16.86 -6.87
C LEU A 63 -7.72 -18.18 -6.09
N LEU A 64 -8.08 -19.31 -6.69
CA LEU A 64 -7.92 -20.65 -6.16
C LEU A 64 -7.06 -21.50 -7.12
N ARG A 65 -6.39 -22.51 -6.57
CA ARG A 65 -5.92 -23.68 -7.33
C ARG A 65 -6.66 -24.91 -6.83
N SER A 66 -7.57 -25.45 -7.64
CA SER A 66 -8.49 -26.57 -7.34
C SER A 66 -9.47 -26.34 -6.18
N ALA A 67 -8.95 -26.20 -4.97
CA ALA A 67 -9.75 -25.94 -3.76
C ALA A 67 -9.07 -24.95 -2.80
N ASP A 68 -7.79 -24.67 -2.99
CA ASP A 68 -6.94 -23.97 -2.04
C ASP A 68 -6.65 -22.53 -2.52
N PRO A 69 -6.61 -21.52 -1.63
CA PRO A 69 -6.30 -20.14 -2.00
C PRO A 69 -4.93 -19.99 -2.64
N LEU A 70 -4.85 -19.20 -3.71
CA LEU A 70 -3.56 -18.77 -4.27
C LEU A 70 -2.90 -17.71 -3.37
N PRO A 71 -1.55 -17.70 -3.25
CA PRO A 71 -0.84 -16.67 -2.51
C PRO A 71 -1.24 -15.25 -2.94
N ARG A 72 -1.31 -14.33 -1.97
CA ARG A 72 -1.74 -12.93 -2.15
C ARG A 72 -3.17 -12.71 -2.67
N ALA A 73 -3.97 -13.73 -2.96
CA ALA A 73 -5.36 -13.57 -3.42
C ALA A 73 -6.24 -12.77 -2.43
N HIS A 74 -6.14 -13.06 -1.13
CA HIS A 74 -6.81 -12.28 -0.08
C HIS A 74 -6.36 -10.81 -0.10
N LYS A 75 -5.06 -10.54 -0.26
CA LYS A 75 -4.52 -9.16 -0.31
C LYS A 75 -5.06 -8.38 -1.50
N ALA A 76 -5.24 -9.03 -2.65
CA ALA A 76 -5.79 -8.41 -3.85
C ALA A 76 -7.24 -7.96 -3.62
N LEU A 77 -8.09 -8.84 -3.12
CA LEU A 77 -9.52 -8.53 -2.90
C LEU A 77 -9.73 -7.57 -1.72
N SER A 78 -9.03 -7.74 -0.60
CA SER A 78 -9.09 -6.82 0.55
C SER A 78 -8.62 -5.41 0.19
N TYR A 79 -7.60 -5.28 -0.65
CA TYR A 79 -7.17 -3.97 -1.17
C TYR A 79 -8.25 -3.32 -2.04
N LEU A 80 -8.89 -4.07 -2.95
CA LEU A 80 -9.99 -3.52 -3.75
C LEU A 80 -11.17 -3.08 -2.88
N GLN A 81 -11.52 -3.84 -1.85
CA GLN A 81 -12.56 -3.45 -0.88
C GLN A 81 -12.17 -2.21 -0.07
N SER A 82 -10.93 -2.11 0.43
CA SER A 82 -10.48 -0.94 1.20
C SER A 82 -10.44 0.35 0.36
N GLN A 83 -10.07 0.23 -0.93
CA GLN A 83 -10.09 1.33 -1.89
C GLN A 83 -11.49 1.58 -2.52
N ARG A 84 -12.51 0.77 -2.16
CA ARG A 84 -13.87 0.78 -2.73
C ARG A 84 -13.88 0.66 -4.27
N ILE A 85 -12.91 -0.06 -4.82
CA ILE A 85 -12.85 -0.39 -6.25
C ILE A 85 -13.81 -1.56 -6.53
N PRO A 86 -14.79 -1.39 -7.43
CA PRO A 86 -15.74 -2.45 -7.75
C PRO A 86 -15.07 -3.63 -8.46
N PHE A 87 -15.47 -4.84 -8.10
CA PHE A 87 -15.09 -6.06 -8.82
C PHE A 87 -16.20 -7.10 -8.83
N ILE A 88 -16.07 -8.07 -9.74
CA ILE A 88 -16.84 -9.31 -9.75
C ILE A 88 -15.93 -10.52 -9.95
N LEU A 89 -16.44 -11.69 -9.57
CA LEU A 89 -15.89 -13.00 -9.85
C LEU A 89 -16.74 -13.64 -10.97
N LEU A 90 -16.09 -14.06 -12.06
CA LEU A 90 -16.69 -14.46 -13.33
C LEU A 90 -16.14 -15.83 -13.77
N THR A 91 -16.90 -16.89 -13.49
CA THR A 91 -16.48 -18.29 -13.71
C THR A 91 -17.46 -19.07 -14.60
N ASN A 92 -16.95 -20.07 -15.30
CA ASN A 92 -17.78 -21.06 -15.99
C ASN A 92 -18.26 -22.19 -15.04
N GLY A 93 -17.71 -22.29 -13.84
CA GLY A 93 -18.22 -23.18 -12.78
C GLY A 93 -19.66 -22.84 -12.39
N GLY A 94 -20.42 -23.84 -11.94
CA GLY A 94 -21.83 -23.69 -11.59
C GLY A 94 -22.48 -24.97 -11.04
N GLY A 95 -23.81 -24.99 -10.98
CA GLY A 95 -24.61 -26.10 -10.44
C GLY A 95 -24.98 -25.95 -8.97
N LYS A 96 -24.74 -24.78 -8.38
CA LYS A 96 -25.19 -24.34 -7.06
C LYS A 96 -25.63 -22.87 -7.14
N HIS A 97 -26.44 -22.40 -6.19
CA HIS A 97 -26.81 -20.98 -6.14
C HIS A 97 -25.64 -20.10 -5.69
N GLU A 98 -25.59 -18.86 -6.16
CA GLU A 98 -24.54 -17.88 -5.87
C GLU A 98 -24.25 -17.77 -4.36
N SER A 99 -25.28 -17.78 -3.52
CA SER A 99 -25.14 -17.68 -2.06
C SER A 99 -24.32 -18.82 -1.43
N GLU A 100 -24.40 -20.03 -1.98
CA GLU A 100 -23.65 -21.19 -1.49
C GLU A 100 -22.17 -21.05 -1.87
N ARG A 101 -21.89 -20.61 -3.09
CA ARG A 101 -20.53 -20.40 -3.60
C ARG A 101 -19.86 -19.17 -2.98
N VAL A 102 -20.61 -18.11 -2.69
CA VAL A 102 -20.15 -16.93 -1.94
C VAL A 102 -19.76 -17.31 -0.51
N ALA A 103 -20.51 -18.18 0.17
CA ALA A 103 -20.13 -18.69 1.49
C ALA A 103 -18.82 -19.51 1.42
N GLU A 104 -18.73 -20.49 0.51
CA GLU A 104 -17.52 -21.31 0.28
C GLU A 104 -16.27 -20.46 0.01
N LEU A 105 -16.41 -19.36 -0.74
CA LEU A 105 -15.28 -18.52 -1.15
C LEU A 105 -14.92 -17.47 -0.10
N SER A 106 -15.89 -16.92 0.64
CA SER A 106 -15.62 -15.93 1.68
C SER A 106 -14.83 -16.55 2.84
N GLU A 107 -15.18 -17.79 3.21
CA GLU A 107 -14.45 -18.58 4.22
C GLU A 107 -13.01 -18.85 3.76
N LYS A 108 -12.83 -19.35 2.53
CA LYS A 108 -11.51 -19.74 2.00
C LYS A 108 -10.57 -18.58 1.73
N LEU A 109 -11.09 -17.46 1.22
CA LEU A 109 -10.28 -16.30 0.86
C LEU A 109 -10.09 -15.34 2.04
N GLU A 110 -10.74 -15.58 3.18
CA GLU A 110 -10.76 -14.71 4.36
C GLU A 110 -11.24 -13.26 4.04
N VAL A 111 -12.12 -13.13 3.04
CA VAL A 111 -12.65 -11.85 2.54
C VAL A 111 -14.17 -11.93 2.44
N PRO A 112 -14.93 -10.95 2.99
CA PRO A 112 -16.39 -10.97 2.89
C PRO A 112 -16.85 -10.67 1.46
N LEU A 113 -17.50 -11.64 0.81
CA LEU A 113 -18.08 -11.47 -0.53
C LEU A 113 -19.62 -11.41 -0.47
N ASP A 114 -20.23 -10.84 -1.49
CA ASP A 114 -21.69 -10.83 -1.68
C ASP A 114 -22.08 -11.41 -3.06
N THR A 115 -23.31 -11.90 -3.16
CA THR A 115 -23.94 -12.38 -4.38
C THR A 115 -23.94 -11.35 -5.53
N SER A 116 -23.98 -10.05 -5.27
CA SER A 116 -23.82 -9.03 -6.33
C SER A 116 -22.43 -9.07 -7.00
N MET A 117 -21.40 -9.53 -6.28
CA MET A 117 -20.04 -9.69 -6.80
C MET A 117 -19.86 -10.96 -7.67
N PHE A 118 -20.90 -11.75 -7.95
CA PHE A 118 -20.74 -13.13 -8.45
C PHE A 118 -21.49 -13.44 -9.75
N VAL A 119 -20.78 -14.03 -10.73
CA VAL A 119 -21.34 -14.54 -12.00
C VAL A 119 -20.76 -15.94 -12.28
N GLN A 120 -21.64 -16.94 -12.23
CA GLN A 120 -21.45 -18.31 -12.69
C GLN A 120 -21.97 -18.47 -14.13
N SER A 121 -21.67 -19.61 -14.75
CA SER A 121 -22.20 -20.04 -16.04
C SER A 121 -23.72 -19.84 -16.19
N HIS A 122 -24.50 -20.24 -15.19
CA HIS A 122 -25.97 -20.18 -15.24
C HIS A 122 -26.58 -18.90 -14.63
N THR A 123 -25.81 -18.01 -14.01
CA THR A 123 -26.36 -16.77 -13.41
C THR A 123 -27.11 -15.88 -14.41
N PRO A 124 -26.72 -15.78 -15.71
CA PRO A 124 -27.50 -15.04 -16.71
C PRO A 124 -28.95 -15.53 -16.87
N PHE A 125 -29.24 -16.82 -16.61
CA PHE A 125 -30.61 -17.35 -16.64
C PHE A 125 -31.52 -16.69 -15.58
N ALA A 126 -30.96 -16.11 -14.51
CA ALA A 126 -31.74 -15.34 -13.53
C ALA A 126 -32.42 -14.09 -14.14
N GLY A 127 -31.89 -13.55 -15.23
CA GLY A 127 -32.43 -12.38 -15.94
C GLY A 127 -33.50 -12.71 -17.00
N MET A 128 -33.84 -13.98 -17.23
CA MET A 128 -34.77 -14.38 -18.29
C MET A 128 -36.24 -14.37 -17.81
N ASP A 129 -36.71 -13.20 -17.36
CA ASP A 129 -38.04 -13.03 -16.74
C ASP A 129 -39.20 -13.58 -17.58
N HIS A 130 -39.09 -13.53 -18.90
CA HIS A 130 -40.11 -13.98 -19.86
C HIS A 130 -40.33 -15.51 -19.94
N TYR A 131 -39.60 -16.30 -19.12
CA TYR A 131 -39.86 -17.74 -18.89
C TYR A 131 -40.30 -18.08 -17.46
N LYS A 132 -40.32 -17.13 -16.52
CA LYS A 132 -40.57 -17.43 -15.09
C LYS A 132 -41.98 -17.95 -14.80
N ASP A 133 -42.96 -17.55 -15.61
CA ASP A 133 -44.35 -18.02 -15.58
C ASP A 133 -44.65 -19.21 -16.52
N LYS A 134 -43.62 -19.83 -17.11
CA LYS A 134 -43.75 -20.90 -18.11
C LYS A 134 -43.18 -22.24 -17.61
N THR A 135 -43.45 -23.32 -18.34
CA THR A 135 -42.86 -24.63 -18.05
C THR A 135 -41.50 -24.75 -18.70
N VAL A 136 -40.43 -24.88 -17.90
CA VAL A 136 -39.06 -24.96 -18.41
C VAL A 136 -38.45 -26.33 -18.11
N LEU A 137 -37.70 -26.87 -19.07
CA LEU A 137 -36.91 -28.08 -18.87
C LEU A 137 -35.51 -27.68 -18.41
N VAL A 138 -35.09 -28.13 -17.22
CA VAL A 138 -33.76 -27.92 -16.66
C VAL A 138 -32.98 -29.22 -16.67
N CYS A 139 -31.86 -29.21 -17.39
CA CYS A 139 -30.98 -30.35 -17.63
C CYS A 139 -29.66 -30.22 -16.89
N GLY A 140 -29.08 -31.37 -16.54
CA GLY A 140 -27.82 -31.50 -15.82
C GLY A 140 -27.79 -31.02 -14.37
N GLY A 141 -26.60 -31.12 -13.77
CA GLY A 141 -26.37 -30.94 -12.34
C GLY A 141 -26.31 -32.25 -11.56
N ASP A 142 -26.14 -32.18 -10.24
CA ASP A 142 -26.21 -33.34 -9.37
C ASP A 142 -27.49 -33.32 -8.52
N GLY A 143 -28.32 -34.34 -8.66
CA GLY A 143 -29.64 -34.40 -8.04
C GLY A 143 -30.56 -33.29 -8.52
N GLY A 144 -31.50 -32.87 -7.66
CA GLY A 144 -32.41 -31.75 -7.93
C GLY A 144 -31.76 -30.36 -8.01
N LYS A 145 -30.45 -30.22 -7.71
CA LYS A 145 -29.83 -28.91 -7.39
C LYS A 145 -30.03 -27.83 -8.45
N CYS A 146 -29.99 -28.17 -9.75
CA CYS A 146 -30.21 -27.18 -10.81
C CYS A 146 -31.68 -26.73 -10.91
N ARG A 147 -32.64 -27.58 -10.53
CA ARG A 147 -34.04 -27.17 -10.32
C ARG A 147 -34.13 -26.20 -9.16
N ASP A 148 -33.48 -26.49 -8.04
CA ASP A 148 -33.49 -25.63 -6.85
C ASP A 148 -32.85 -24.26 -7.13
N VAL A 149 -31.87 -24.17 -8.02
CA VAL A 149 -31.30 -22.90 -8.53
C VAL A 149 -32.32 -22.15 -9.40
N ALA A 150 -32.97 -22.81 -10.37
CA ALA A 150 -34.00 -22.19 -11.19
C ALA A 150 -35.19 -21.68 -10.36
N GLU A 151 -35.62 -22.45 -9.35
CA GLU A 151 -36.67 -22.04 -8.41
C GLU A 151 -36.24 -20.84 -7.55
N LYS A 152 -34.98 -20.77 -7.10
CA LYS A 152 -34.39 -19.57 -6.45
C LYS A 152 -34.34 -18.35 -7.37
N TYR A 153 -34.17 -18.55 -8.69
CA TYR A 153 -34.25 -17.47 -9.70
C TYR A 153 -35.69 -17.05 -10.05
N GLY A 154 -36.70 -17.73 -9.49
CA GLY A 154 -38.12 -17.37 -9.63
C GLY A 154 -38.87 -18.09 -10.75
N TYR A 155 -38.31 -19.15 -11.34
CA TYR A 155 -39.04 -20.00 -12.29
C TYR A 155 -40.08 -20.85 -11.55
N LYS A 156 -41.36 -20.72 -11.91
CA LYS A 156 -42.49 -21.31 -11.16
C LYS A 156 -42.82 -22.75 -11.53
N THR A 157 -42.39 -23.23 -12.70
CA THR A 157 -42.69 -24.60 -13.16
C THR A 157 -41.47 -25.17 -13.86
N VAL A 158 -40.61 -25.82 -13.08
CA VAL A 158 -39.36 -26.43 -13.56
C VAL A 158 -39.49 -27.95 -13.60
N VAL A 159 -39.39 -28.51 -14.80
CA VAL A 159 -39.33 -29.95 -15.07
C VAL A 159 -37.88 -30.35 -15.33
N THR A 160 -37.51 -31.58 -15.03
CA THR A 160 -36.20 -32.17 -15.30
C THR A 160 -36.35 -33.47 -16.09
N PRO A 161 -35.31 -33.91 -16.84
CA PRO A 161 -35.28 -35.24 -17.47
C PRO A 161 -35.59 -36.38 -16.49
N GLY A 162 -35.20 -36.23 -15.22
CA GLY A 162 -35.49 -37.18 -14.15
C GLY A 162 -36.97 -37.31 -13.78
N ASP A 163 -37.77 -36.24 -13.88
CA ASP A 163 -39.22 -36.31 -13.63
C ASP A 163 -39.93 -37.11 -14.72
N ILE A 164 -39.54 -36.84 -15.97
CA ILE A 164 -40.08 -37.52 -17.16
C ILE A 164 -39.69 -39.00 -17.10
N TYR A 165 -38.41 -39.31 -16.84
CA TYR A 165 -37.93 -40.69 -16.73
C TYR A 165 -38.50 -41.47 -15.54
N ALA A 166 -38.69 -40.83 -14.39
CA ALA A 166 -39.32 -41.48 -13.24
C ALA A 166 -40.81 -41.78 -13.45
N THR A 167 -41.48 -41.01 -14.33
CA THR A 167 -42.89 -41.21 -14.71
C THR A 167 -43.04 -42.21 -15.86
N TYR A 168 -42.15 -42.17 -16.86
CA TYR A 168 -42.17 -42.97 -18.08
C TYR A 168 -40.79 -43.62 -18.35
N PRO A 169 -40.38 -44.66 -17.60
CA PRO A 169 -39.05 -45.27 -17.73
C PRO A 169 -38.76 -45.91 -19.11
N GLU A 170 -39.81 -46.14 -19.91
CA GLU A 170 -39.73 -46.61 -21.29
C GLU A 170 -39.22 -45.56 -22.29
N ILE A 171 -39.21 -44.27 -21.94
CA ILE A 171 -38.69 -43.19 -22.81
C ILE A 171 -37.18 -43.34 -23.07
N TRP A 172 -36.46 -43.94 -22.12
CA TRP A 172 -35.03 -44.23 -22.23
C TRP A 172 -34.67 -45.54 -21.52
N PRO A 173 -34.97 -46.71 -22.14
CA PRO A 173 -35.03 -48.00 -21.45
C PRO A 173 -33.65 -48.55 -21.03
N PHE A 174 -32.57 -47.85 -21.36
CA PHE A 174 -31.18 -48.23 -21.10
C PHE A 174 -30.72 -47.85 -19.69
N SER A 175 -31.31 -46.83 -19.06
CA SER A 175 -30.80 -46.23 -17.82
C SER A 175 -31.48 -46.72 -16.55
N LYS A 176 -31.90 -47.99 -16.52
CA LYS A 176 -32.60 -48.60 -15.37
C LYS A 176 -31.81 -48.48 -14.06
N ASN A 177 -30.47 -48.50 -14.15
CA ASN A 177 -29.56 -48.34 -13.01
C ASN A 177 -29.58 -46.93 -12.39
N PHE A 178 -30.06 -45.91 -13.12
CA PHE A 178 -30.25 -44.54 -12.61
C PHE A 178 -31.67 -44.28 -12.10
N LEU A 179 -32.61 -45.23 -12.23
CA LEU A 179 -34.01 -44.98 -11.90
C LEU A 179 -34.21 -44.60 -10.43
N ASP A 180 -33.50 -45.24 -9.50
CA ASP A 180 -33.60 -44.92 -8.07
C ASP A 180 -32.82 -43.65 -7.69
N TYR A 181 -31.80 -43.27 -8.46
CA TYR A 181 -31.17 -41.94 -8.37
C TYR A 181 -32.19 -40.85 -8.73
N TYR A 182 -32.83 -40.94 -9.89
CA TYR A 182 -33.84 -39.97 -10.32
C TYR A 182 -35.05 -39.91 -9.38
N LYS A 183 -35.60 -41.06 -8.95
CA LYS A 183 -36.69 -41.12 -7.95
C LYS A 183 -36.39 -40.41 -6.63
N SER A 184 -35.12 -40.25 -6.24
CA SER A 184 -34.76 -39.57 -4.99
C SER A 184 -35.01 -38.06 -5.00
N PHE A 185 -35.20 -37.44 -6.17
CA PHE A 185 -35.46 -36.00 -6.34
C PHE A 185 -36.49 -35.64 -7.43
N ALA A 186 -37.04 -36.63 -8.12
CA ALA A 186 -38.11 -36.46 -9.09
C ALA A 186 -39.40 -35.97 -8.40
N ARG A 187 -40.14 -35.10 -9.10
CA ARG A 187 -41.44 -34.55 -8.70
C ARG A 187 -42.49 -34.95 -9.76
N PRO A 188 -43.78 -35.07 -9.40
CA PRO A 188 -44.83 -35.33 -10.39
C PRO A 188 -44.85 -34.28 -11.50
N LEU A 189 -45.03 -34.71 -12.75
CA LEU A 189 -45.14 -33.81 -13.88
C LEU A 189 -46.39 -32.91 -13.75
N PRO A 190 -46.33 -31.63 -14.19
CA PRO A 190 -47.49 -30.71 -14.10
C PRO A 190 -48.62 -31.10 -15.06
N ARG A 191 -48.33 -31.94 -16.06
CA ARG A 191 -49.25 -32.56 -17.03
C ARG A 191 -48.68 -33.92 -17.46
N PRO A 192 -49.52 -34.89 -17.86
CA PRO A 192 -49.04 -36.17 -18.40
C PRO A 192 -48.39 -35.99 -19.78
N ILE A 193 -47.66 -36.99 -20.25
CA ILE A 193 -47.35 -37.17 -21.67
C ILE A 193 -48.45 -38.05 -22.28
N ASP A 194 -49.22 -37.51 -23.22
CA ASP A 194 -50.35 -38.20 -23.87
C ASP A 194 -50.37 -37.89 -25.38
N ALA A 195 -49.94 -38.86 -26.19
CA ALA A 195 -49.93 -38.76 -27.65
C ALA A 195 -51.34 -38.88 -28.27
N ALA A 196 -52.35 -39.34 -27.53
CA ALA A 196 -53.75 -39.36 -27.97
C ALA A 196 -54.49 -38.05 -27.66
N ASN A 197 -53.95 -37.22 -26.75
CA ASN A 197 -54.49 -35.91 -26.40
C ASN A 197 -53.39 -34.84 -26.20
N PRO A 198 -52.75 -34.35 -27.28
CA PRO A 198 -51.66 -33.37 -27.20
C PRO A 198 -51.99 -32.09 -26.43
N ASP A 199 -53.23 -31.57 -26.52
CA ASP A 199 -53.63 -30.33 -25.86
C ASP A 199 -53.62 -30.43 -24.31
N ALA A 200 -53.84 -31.65 -23.79
CA ALA A 200 -53.73 -31.97 -22.37
C ALA A 200 -52.30 -32.32 -21.93
N SER A 201 -51.38 -32.54 -22.89
CA SER A 201 -50.04 -33.07 -22.66
C SER A 201 -49.07 -32.01 -22.09
N LEU A 202 -47.92 -32.48 -21.61
CA LEU A 202 -46.82 -31.68 -21.11
C LEU A 202 -46.21 -30.83 -22.23
N LYS A 203 -46.37 -29.52 -22.13
CA LYS A 203 -45.64 -28.55 -22.94
C LYS A 203 -44.39 -28.06 -22.21
N ILE A 204 -43.26 -28.03 -22.89
CA ILE A 204 -42.05 -27.29 -22.52
C ILE A 204 -42.03 -25.98 -23.33
N ASP A 205 -41.59 -24.88 -22.72
CA ASP A 205 -41.47 -23.56 -23.37
C ASP A 205 -40.02 -23.10 -23.60
N ALA A 206 -39.06 -23.64 -22.85
CA ALA A 206 -37.62 -23.42 -22.99
C ALA A 206 -36.81 -24.58 -22.40
N VAL A 207 -35.59 -24.82 -22.92
CA VAL A 207 -34.65 -25.84 -22.42
C VAL A 207 -33.37 -25.18 -21.92
N PHE A 208 -33.02 -25.41 -20.65
CA PHE A 208 -31.83 -24.86 -20.01
C PHE A 208 -30.90 -25.97 -19.51
N VAL A 209 -29.71 -26.08 -20.12
CA VAL A 209 -28.64 -26.96 -19.62
C VAL A 209 -27.85 -26.16 -18.58
N TYR A 210 -28.17 -26.35 -17.30
CA TYR A 210 -27.64 -25.53 -16.19
C TYR A 210 -26.23 -25.94 -15.76
N ASN A 211 -25.88 -27.22 -15.88
CA ASN A 211 -24.56 -27.78 -15.61
C ASN A 211 -24.38 -29.09 -16.42
N ASP A 212 -23.34 -29.91 -16.21
CA ASP A 212 -23.20 -31.16 -16.98
C ASP A 212 -24.32 -32.19 -16.66
N PRO A 213 -24.93 -32.82 -17.68
CA PRO A 213 -25.75 -34.01 -17.51
C PRO A 213 -25.01 -35.20 -16.89
N ARG A 214 -25.74 -36.00 -16.11
CA ARG A 214 -25.24 -37.26 -15.50
C ARG A 214 -25.54 -38.48 -16.35
N ASP A 215 -26.61 -38.42 -17.13
CA ASP A 215 -26.95 -39.36 -18.18
C ASP A 215 -27.10 -38.59 -19.49
N TRP A 216 -26.04 -38.58 -20.29
CA TRP A 216 -26.04 -37.89 -21.58
C TRP A 216 -27.01 -38.51 -22.58
N GLY A 217 -27.37 -39.79 -22.42
CA GLY A 217 -28.33 -40.46 -23.28
C GLY A 217 -29.76 -39.99 -23.01
N LEU A 218 -30.15 -39.99 -21.73
CA LEU A 218 -31.47 -39.52 -21.30
C LEU A 218 -31.67 -38.03 -21.63
N ASP A 219 -30.74 -37.17 -21.23
CA ASP A 219 -30.85 -35.72 -21.44
C ASP A 219 -30.84 -35.40 -22.94
N ALA A 220 -30.00 -36.05 -23.76
CA ALA A 220 -29.99 -35.82 -25.22
C ALA A 220 -31.28 -36.31 -25.90
N ALA A 221 -31.83 -37.47 -25.50
CA ALA A 221 -33.06 -38.00 -26.07
C ALA A 221 -34.26 -37.08 -25.77
N ILE A 222 -34.44 -36.68 -24.51
CA ILE A 222 -35.55 -35.80 -24.11
C ILE A 222 -35.42 -34.40 -24.76
N ILE A 223 -34.20 -33.84 -24.85
CA ILE A 223 -34.02 -32.56 -25.55
C ILE A 223 -34.30 -32.70 -27.05
N LEU A 224 -33.88 -33.80 -27.69
CA LEU A 224 -34.19 -34.06 -29.10
C LEU A 224 -35.70 -34.17 -29.34
N ASP A 225 -36.44 -34.91 -28.50
CA ASP A 225 -37.90 -35.02 -28.58
C ASP A 225 -38.56 -33.64 -28.47
N VAL A 226 -38.13 -32.80 -27.50
CA VAL A 226 -38.63 -31.42 -27.36
C VAL A 226 -38.34 -30.58 -28.62
N LEU A 227 -37.15 -30.68 -29.20
CA LEU A 227 -36.74 -29.93 -30.40
C LEU A 227 -37.40 -30.44 -31.70
N LEU A 228 -37.89 -31.68 -31.73
CA LEU A 228 -38.64 -32.25 -32.86
C LEU A 228 -40.16 -32.15 -32.68
N SER A 229 -40.66 -31.91 -31.47
CA SER A 229 -42.08 -31.79 -31.15
C SER A 229 -42.80 -30.67 -31.92
N HIS A 230 -44.14 -30.72 -31.94
CA HIS A 230 -44.96 -29.58 -32.29
C HIS A 230 -45.05 -28.62 -31.09
N GLN A 231 -44.61 -27.36 -31.25
CA GLN A 231 -44.69 -26.31 -30.21
C GLN A 231 -44.13 -26.66 -28.80
N GLY A 232 -43.24 -27.65 -28.65
CA GLY A 232 -42.74 -28.09 -27.34
C GLY A 232 -43.65 -29.08 -26.61
N ILE A 233 -44.68 -29.62 -27.27
CA ILE A 233 -45.64 -30.57 -26.67
C ILE A 233 -45.08 -31.99 -26.74
N MET A 234 -44.76 -32.57 -25.58
CA MET A 234 -44.22 -33.91 -25.45
C MET A 234 -45.17 -34.97 -26.03
N GLY A 235 -44.60 -35.99 -26.68
CA GLY A 235 -45.35 -37.05 -27.36
C GLY A 235 -45.83 -36.69 -28.77
N THR A 236 -45.44 -35.52 -29.30
CA THR A 236 -45.74 -35.10 -30.68
C THR A 236 -44.47 -35.00 -31.54
N ILE A 237 -44.64 -34.91 -32.86
CA ILE A 237 -43.60 -34.54 -33.81
C ILE A 237 -44.17 -33.44 -34.71
N SER A 238 -43.41 -32.37 -34.98
CA SER A 238 -43.87 -31.29 -35.86
C SER A 238 -44.06 -31.80 -37.30
N PRO A 239 -45.20 -31.50 -37.96
CA PRO A 239 -45.42 -31.82 -39.37
C PRO A 239 -44.57 -30.96 -40.32
N LYS A 240 -43.84 -29.95 -39.82
CA LYS A 240 -42.92 -29.13 -40.63
C LYS A 240 -41.52 -29.75 -40.74
N ASN A 241 -41.15 -30.70 -39.88
CA ASN A 241 -39.80 -31.26 -39.83
C ASN A 241 -39.42 -31.92 -41.18
N GLY A 242 -38.42 -31.36 -41.85
CA GLY A 242 -37.93 -31.83 -43.15
C GLY A 242 -38.60 -31.20 -44.37
N ASP A 243 -39.57 -30.29 -44.19
CA ASP A 243 -40.21 -29.55 -45.29
C ASP A 243 -39.20 -28.61 -45.96
N ARG A 244 -38.76 -28.99 -47.17
CA ARG A 244 -37.76 -28.29 -47.96
C ARG A 244 -38.23 -26.93 -48.49
N SER A 245 -39.51 -26.59 -48.38
CA SER A 245 -40.04 -25.29 -48.77
C SER A 245 -39.86 -24.21 -47.68
N LEU A 246 -39.56 -24.63 -46.45
CA LEU A 246 -39.46 -23.74 -45.28
C LEU A 246 -38.01 -23.45 -44.88
N PRO A 247 -37.73 -22.31 -44.21
CA PRO A 247 -36.43 -22.02 -43.63
C PRO A 247 -36.01 -23.14 -42.65
N ASN A 248 -34.70 -23.43 -42.56
CA ASN A 248 -34.17 -24.53 -41.73
C ASN A 248 -34.81 -25.91 -42.04
N ARG A 249 -35.37 -26.10 -43.24
CA ARG A 249 -36.24 -27.22 -43.63
C ARG A 249 -37.40 -27.48 -42.63
N GLY A 250 -37.99 -26.41 -42.11
CA GLY A 250 -39.12 -26.45 -41.18
C GLY A 250 -38.80 -26.92 -39.76
N TYR A 251 -37.58 -27.42 -39.50
CA TYR A 251 -37.12 -27.72 -38.14
C TYR A 251 -37.00 -26.43 -37.32
N LEU A 252 -37.56 -26.42 -36.10
CA LEU A 252 -37.62 -25.25 -35.23
C LEU A 252 -38.41 -24.07 -35.85
N GLN A 253 -39.51 -24.34 -36.57
CA GLN A 253 -40.33 -23.34 -37.28
C GLN A 253 -41.86 -23.39 -37.00
N ASP A 254 -42.35 -24.05 -35.94
CA ASP A 254 -43.75 -23.87 -35.48
C ASP A 254 -43.93 -23.43 -34.02
N GLY A 255 -42.87 -23.44 -33.21
CA GLY A 255 -42.92 -22.97 -31.81
C GLY A 255 -42.08 -23.81 -30.85
N GLN A 256 -41.11 -24.58 -31.37
CA GLN A 256 -40.21 -25.42 -30.58
C GLN A 256 -39.45 -24.58 -29.55
N PRO A 257 -39.23 -25.11 -28.33
CA PRO A 257 -38.46 -24.43 -27.29
C PRO A 257 -37.03 -24.06 -27.73
N PRO A 258 -36.58 -22.83 -27.46
CA PRO A 258 -35.17 -22.48 -27.59
C PRO A 258 -34.32 -23.22 -26.55
N LEU A 259 -33.08 -23.51 -26.97
CA LEU A 259 -32.10 -24.28 -26.21
C LEU A 259 -30.96 -23.37 -25.73
N TYR A 260 -30.72 -23.36 -24.43
CA TYR A 260 -29.71 -22.54 -23.76
C TYR A 260 -28.69 -23.41 -23.02
N TYR A 261 -27.40 -23.18 -23.28
CA TYR A 261 -26.28 -23.77 -22.55
C TYR A 261 -25.66 -22.74 -21.60
N SER A 262 -25.37 -23.14 -20.37
CA SER A 262 -24.73 -22.27 -19.36
C SER A 262 -23.21 -22.19 -19.51
N ASN A 263 -22.57 -23.26 -19.98
CA ASN A 263 -21.13 -23.44 -19.96
C ASN A 263 -20.62 -24.02 -21.30
N PRO A 264 -19.66 -23.37 -21.99
CA PRO A 264 -19.16 -23.83 -23.28
C PRO A 264 -17.96 -24.79 -23.17
N ASP A 265 -17.42 -25.01 -21.97
CA ASP A 265 -16.14 -25.66 -21.77
C ASP A 265 -16.21 -27.15 -22.14
N LEU A 266 -15.49 -27.48 -23.22
CA LEU A 266 -15.30 -28.86 -23.66
C LEU A 266 -14.52 -29.67 -22.61
N TRP A 267 -13.56 -29.04 -21.94
CA TRP A 267 -12.65 -29.66 -20.98
C TRP A 267 -12.68 -28.93 -19.64
N TRP A 268 -12.83 -29.67 -18.53
CA TRP A 268 -12.69 -29.15 -17.17
C TRP A 268 -11.61 -29.88 -16.36
N ALA A 269 -11.00 -29.17 -15.41
CA ALA A 269 -9.95 -29.69 -14.54
C ALA A 269 -10.55 -30.46 -13.35
N ALA A 270 -10.55 -31.79 -13.44
CA ALA A 270 -11.06 -32.66 -12.39
C ALA A 270 -10.02 -32.91 -11.28
N LYS A 271 -10.46 -33.51 -10.16
CA LYS A 271 -9.54 -34.16 -9.17
C LYS A 271 -8.77 -35.36 -9.74
N TYR A 272 -9.07 -35.78 -10.97
CA TYR A 272 -8.33 -36.79 -11.71
C TYR A 272 -7.17 -36.14 -12.47
N HIS A 273 -6.04 -36.83 -12.62
CA HIS A 273 -4.79 -36.28 -13.20
C HIS A 273 -4.85 -35.92 -14.71
N LEU A 274 -6.02 -35.92 -15.32
CA LEU A 274 -6.31 -35.54 -16.71
C LEU A 274 -7.68 -34.85 -16.74
N SER A 275 -7.80 -33.82 -17.58
CA SER A 275 -9.06 -33.12 -17.84
C SER A 275 -10.19 -34.06 -18.26
N ARG A 276 -11.44 -33.63 -18.03
CA ARG A 276 -12.64 -34.41 -18.32
C ARG A 276 -13.60 -33.60 -19.19
N LEU A 277 -14.47 -34.29 -19.93
CA LEU A 277 -15.49 -33.61 -20.73
C LEU A 277 -16.48 -32.89 -19.79
N GLY A 278 -16.75 -31.62 -20.09
CA GLY A 278 -17.75 -30.80 -19.40
C GLY A 278 -19.04 -30.67 -20.21
N GLN A 279 -19.89 -29.70 -19.85
CA GLN A 279 -21.11 -29.37 -20.60
C GLN A 279 -20.83 -29.08 -22.10
N GLY A 280 -19.69 -28.50 -22.46
CA GLY A 280 -19.31 -28.33 -23.86
C GLY A 280 -19.21 -29.66 -24.61
N GLY A 281 -18.74 -30.73 -23.96
CA GLY A 281 -18.73 -32.07 -24.55
C GLY A 281 -20.13 -32.66 -24.74
N PHE A 282 -21.06 -32.38 -23.81
CA PHE A 282 -22.48 -32.76 -23.98
C PHE A 282 -23.13 -31.98 -25.13
N ARG A 283 -22.79 -30.69 -25.28
CA ARG A 283 -23.22 -29.87 -26.42
C ARG A 283 -22.76 -30.48 -27.74
N GLU A 284 -21.46 -30.73 -27.91
CA GLU A 284 -20.94 -31.36 -29.15
C GLU A 284 -21.62 -32.71 -29.46
N ALA A 285 -21.89 -33.52 -28.43
CA ALA A 285 -22.60 -34.78 -28.59
C ALA A 285 -24.06 -34.60 -29.08
N LEU A 286 -24.81 -33.68 -28.48
CA LEU A 286 -26.19 -33.37 -28.88
C LEU A 286 -26.26 -32.70 -30.27
N GLU A 287 -25.30 -31.83 -30.61
CA GLU A 287 -25.17 -31.26 -31.95
C GLU A 287 -24.84 -32.32 -33.01
N GLY A 288 -24.00 -33.30 -32.67
CA GLY A 288 -23.74 -34.48 -33.51
C GLY A 288 -24.99 -35.34 -33.72
N ILE A 289 -25.79 -35.57 -32.67
CA ILE A 289 -27.07 -36.29 -32.74
C ILE A 289 -28.07 -35.53 -33.63
N TRP A 290 -28.26 -34.23 -33.41
CA TRP A 290 -29.13 -33.38 -34.24
C TRP A 290 -28.70 -33.40 -35.71
N THR A 291 -27.39 -33.30 -35.97
CA THR A 291 -26.80 -33.38 -37.32
C THR A 291 -27.08 -34.72 -37.99
N ALA A 292 -26.99 -35.83 -37.25
CA ALA A 292 -27.30 -37.16 -37.78
C ALA A 292 -28.79 -37.34 -38.08
N VAL A 293 -29.68 -36.78 -37.25
CA VAL A 293 -31.14 -36.92 -37.37
C VAL A 293 -31.75 -36.01 -38.45
N THR A 294 -31.25 -34.78 -38.59
CA THR A 294 -31.75 -33.80 -39.58
C THR A 294 -30.97 -33.77 -40.89
N GLY A 295 -29.72 -34.28 -40.87
CA GLY A 295 -28.72 -34.13 -41.92
C GLY A 295 -27.86 -32.86 -41.80
N GLY A 296 -28.15 -31.97 -40.84
CA GLY A 296 -27.33 -30.82 -40.47
C GLY A 296 -26.93 -29.91 -41.65
N ASP A 297 -25.68 -29.44 -41.65
CA ASP A 297 -25.08 -28.59 -42.68
C ASP A 297 -25.24 -29.14 -44.11
N ARG A 298 -25.16 -30.47 -44.29
CA ARG A 298 -25.34 -31.11 -45.61
C ARG A 298 -26.74 -30.87 -46.18
N HIS A 299 -27.69 -30.52 -45.32
CA HIS A 299 -29.05 -30.17 -45.66
C HIS A 299 -29.36 -28.67 -45.52
N GLY A 300 -28.45 -27.87 -44.94
CA GLY A 300 -28.75 -26.50 -44.53
C GLY A 300 -29.73 -26.45 -43.35
N VAL A 301 -29.55 -27.34 -42.38
CA VAL A 301 -30.31 -27.38 -41.12
C VAL A 301 -29.37 -27.15 -39.95
N GLU A 302 -29.62 -26.11 -39.17
CA GLU A 302 -28.84 -25.71 -37.99
C GLU A 302 -29.60 -26.05 -36.69
N LEU A 303 -28.88 -26.46 -35.64
CA LEU A 303 -29.42 -26.43 -34.28
C LEU A 303 -29.29 -25.02 -33.71
N LYS A 304 -30.41 -24.28 -33.71
CA LYS A 304 -30.53 -22.96 -33.09
C LYS A 304 -30.43 -23.11 -31.58
N LYS A 305 -29.43 -22.45 -30.99
CA LYS A 305 -29.05 -22.52 -29.58
C LYS A 305 -28.43 -21.19 -29.16
N GLU A 306 -28.49 -20.90 -27.87
CA GLU A 306 -27.68 -19.85 -27.24
C GLU A 306 -26.70 -20.46 -26.24
N VAL A 307 -25.52 -19.86 -26.11
CA VAL A 307 -24.41 -20.35 -25.29
C VAL A 307 -23.90 -19.21 -24.42
N PHE A 308 -23.97 -19.43 -23.10
CA PHE A 308 -23.44 -18.58 -22.05
C PHE A 308 -22.11 -19.18 -21.53
N GLY A 309 -21.54 -18.52 -20.53
CA GLY A 309 -20.18 -18.74 -20.03
C GLY A 309 -19.15 -17.96 -20.86
N LYS A 310 -17.99 -17.68 -20.26
CA LYS A 310 -16.83 -17.13 -20.98
C LYS A 310 -16.42 -18.09 -22.08
N PRO A 311 -16.06 -17.62 -23.29
CA PRO A 311 -15.85 -16.22 -23.70
C PRO A 311 -17.08 -15.54 -24.34
N PHE A 312 -18.30 -16.06 -24.18
CA PHE A 312 -19.45 -15.60 -24.98
C PHE A 312 -19.99 -14.23 -24.54
N ARG A 313 -20.34 -13.41 -25.54
CA ARG A 313 -20.77 -12.00 -25.39
C ARG A 313 -21.86 -11.80 -24.34
N LEU A 314 -22.88 -12.66 -24.30
CA LEU A 314 -24.03 -12.52 -23.41
C LEU A 314 -23.63 -12.61 -21.92
N THR A 315 -22.62 -13.43 -21.59
CA THR A 315 -22.09 -13.52 -20.23
C THR A 315 -21.28 -12.29 -19.86
N TYR A 316 -20.45 -11.75 -20.76
CA TYR A 316 -19.72 -10.50 -20.51
C TYR A 316 -20.67 -9.29 -20.38
N GLN A 317 -21.75 -9.24 -21.17
CA GLN A 317 -22.78 -8.20 -21.03
C GLN A 317 -23.49 -8.29 -19.67
N PHE A 318 -23.95 -9.47 -19.26
CA PHE A 318 -24.56 -9.67 -17.94
C PHE A 318 -23.59 -9.35 -16.80
N ALA A 319 -22.30 -9.67 -16.97
CA ALA A 319 -21.24 -9.35 -16.04
C ALA A 319 -21.03 -7.82 -15.90
N GLU A 320 -21.00 -7.10 -17.01
CA GLU A 320 -20.94 -5.63 -17.07
C GLU A 320 -22.14 -4.95 -16.40
N GLU A 321 -23.35 -5.41 -16.71
CA GLU A 321 -24.59 -4.92 -16.09
C GLU A 321 -24.61 -5.19 -14.57
N ARG A 322 -24.07 -6.32 -14.11
CA ARG A 322 -23.98 -6.65 -12.68
C ARG A 322 -22.90 -5.83 -11.98
N LEU A 323 -21.75 -5.63 -12.61
CA LEU A 323 -20.61 -4.88 -12.07
C LEU A 323 -20.93 -3.39 -11.91
N ASN A 324 -21.65 -2.79 -12.86
CA ASN A 324 -22.14 -1.41 -12.72
C ASN A 324 -23.16 -1.29 -11.58
N ARG A 325 -24.15 -2.20 -11.47
CA ARG A 325 -25.09 -2.23 -10.32
C ARG A 325 -24.40 -2.45 -8.97
N HIS A 326 -23.36 -3.28 -8.92
CA HIS A 326 -22.54 -3.46 -7.72
C HIS A 326 -21.82 -2.15 -7.33
N ARG A 327 -21.25 -1.43 -8.31
CA ARG A 327 -20.65 -0.10 -8.12
C ARG A 327 -21.65 0.96 -7.63
N GLU A 328 -22.87 0.98 -8.16
CA GLU A 328 -23.95 1.84 -7.66
C GLU A 328 -24.24 1.57 -6.17
N GLY A 329 -24.37 0.29 -5.81
CA GLY A 329 -24.55 -0.16 -4.42
C GLY A 329 -23.39 0.23 -3.50
N LEU A 330 -22.14 0.03 -3.93
CA LEU A 330 -20.93 0.40 -3.16
C LEU A 330 -20.86 1.89 -2.81
N PHE A 331 -21.47 2.77 -3.62
CA PHE A 331 -21.43 4.22 -3.41
C PHE A 331 -22.77 4.85 -3.01
N GLY A 332 -23.84 4.06 -2.90
CA GLY A 332 -25.18 4.55 -2.53
C GLY A 332 -25.77 5.53 -3.55
N LYS A 333 -25.45 5.34 -4.85
CA LYS A 333 -25.84 6.23 -5.95
C LYS A 333 -26.27 5.41 -7.16
N SER A 334 -27.49 5.62 -7.63
CA SER A 334 -27.96 5.17 -8.94
C SER A 334 -27.48 6.10 -10.06
N GLU A 335 -27.50 5.62 -11.29
CA GLU A 335 -27.24 6.38 -12.52
C GLU A 335 -25.84 7.03 -12.55
N LEU A 336 -24.84 6.27 -12.09
CA LEU A 336 -23.42 6.63 -12.23
C LEU A 336 -22.97 6.51 -13.69
N ASP A 337 -22.11 7.43 -14.15
CA ASP A 337 -21.41 7.33 -15.45
C ASP A 337 -20.83 5.91 -15.65
N PRO A 338 -21.00 5.29 -16.84
CA PRO A 338 -20.45 3.96 -17.13
C PRO A 338 -18.97 3.80 -16.76
N LEU A 339 -18.61 2.59 -16.36
CA LEU A 339 -17.21 2.19 -16.24
C LEU A 339 -16.49 2.42 -17.57
N LYS A 340 -15.36 3.16 -17.52
CA LYS A 340 -14.51 3.37 -18.71
C LYS A 340 -13.65 2.14 -19.00
N ARG A 341 -13.37 1.31 -17.99
CA ARG A 341 -12.49 0.14 -18.11
C ARG A 341 -12.86 -0.97 -17.13
N VAL A 342 -12.79 -2.22 -17.60
CA VAL A 342 -12.78 -3.42 -16.76
C VAL A 342 -11.52 -4.21 -17.05
N TYR A 343 -10.76 -4.56 -16.02
CA TYR A 343 -9.64 -5.48 -16.15
C TYR A 343 -10.15 -6.91 -15.98
N MET A 344 -10.18 -7.68 -17.07
CA MET A 344 -10.49 -9.12 -17.05
C MET A 344 -9.21 -9.88 -16.70
N VAL A 345 -9.10 -10.34 -15.46
CA VAL A 345 -7.95 -11.07 -14.93
C VAL A 345 -8.24 -12.55 -14.98
N GLY A 346 -7.45 -13.30 -15.76
CA GLY A 346 -7.70 -14.69 -16.11
C GLY A 346 -6.43 -15.50 -16.26
N ASP A 347 -6.57 -16.82 -16.33
CA ASP A 347 -5.46 -17.77 -16.51
C ASP A 347 -5.51 -18.49 -17.88
N ASN A 348 -6.64 -18.42 -18.58
CA ASN A 348 -6.95 -19.22 -19.76
C ASN A 348 -7.08 -18.35 -21.02
N PRO A 349 -6.12 -18.46 -21.98
CA PRO A 349 -6.16 -17.71 -23.23
C PRO A 349 -7.46 -17.86 -24.04
N GLU A 350 -8.05 -19.05 -24.10
CA GLU A 350 -9.25 -19.30 -24.92
C GLU A 350 -10.56 -18.86 -24.27
N SER A 351 -10.56 -18.52 -22.98
CA SER A 351 -11.77 -18.18 -22.22
C SER A 351 -11.73 -16.74 -21.70
N ASP A 352 -10.75 -16.40 -20.85
CA ASP A 352 -10.68 -15.07 -20.25
C ASP A 352 -10.11 -14.03 -21.21
N ILE A 353 -9.01 -14.39 -21.87
CA ILE A 353 -8.26 -13.47 -22.73
C ILE A 353 -9.00 -13.29 -24.05
N ARG A 354 -9.52 -14.39 -24.63
CA ARG A 354 -10.45 -14.33 -25.77
C ARG A 354 -11.68 -13.48 -25.45
N GLY A 355 -12.40 -13.78 -24.37
CA GLY A 355 -13.62 -13.03 -24.00
C GLY A 355 -13.35 -11.54 -23.73
N GLY A 356 -12.34 -11.24 -22.90
CA GLY A 356 -11.94 -9.87 -22.60
C GLY A 356 -11.38 -9.09 -23.79
N ASN A 357 -10.89 -9.76 -24.84
CA ASN A 357 -10.42 -9.12 -26.08
C ASN A 357 -11.51 -8.97 -27.15
N THR A 358 -12.56 -9.79 -27.14
CA THR A 358 -13.61 -9.81 -28.19
C THR A 358 -14.98 -9.30 -27.73
N TYR A 359 -15.17 -9.02 -26.44
CA TYR A 359 -16.37 -8.36 -25.94
C TYR A 359 -16.39 -6.86 -26.30
N GLU A 360 -17.27 -6.48 -27.22
CA GLU A 360 -17.61 -5.10 -27.51
C GLU A 360 -18.75 -4.62 -26.59
N SER A 361 -18.41 -3.76 -25.61
CA SER A 361 -19.39 -3.20 -24.68
C SER A 361 -20.40 -2.29 -25.38
N PRO A 362 -21.72 -2.53 -25.22
CA PRO A 362 -22.76 -1.63 -25.74
C PRO A 362 -22.73 -0.20 -25.16
N ILE A 363 -22.05 -0.02 -24.02
CA ILE A 363 -21.93 1.26 -23.29
C ILE A 363 -20.51 1.87 -23.37
N GLY A 364 -19.61 1.27 -24.15
CA GLY A 364 -18.27 1.83 -24.44
C GLY A 364 -17.17 1.50 -23.44
N THR A 365 -17.39 0.55 -22.52
CA THR A 365 -16.36 0.07 -21.58
C THR A 365 -15.19 -0.61 -22.31
N ASP A 366 -13.96 -0.20 -22.03
CA ASP A 366 -12.73 -0.86 -22.50
C ASP A 366 -12.41 -2.08 -21.62
N TRP A 367 -12.74 -3.29 -22.08
CA TRP A 367 -12.36 -4.53 -21.41
C TRP A 367 -10.89 -4.88 -21.75
N LYS A 368 -10.04 -4.98 -20.72
CA LYS A 368 -8.61 -5.28 -20.86
C LYS A 368 -8.26 -6.62 -20.23
N SER A 369 -7.84 -7.56 -21.07
CA SER A 369 -7.34 -8.87 -20.67
C SER A 369 -5.97 -8.79 -19.96
N VAL A 370 -5.88 -9.40 -18.77
CA VAL A 370 -4.65 -9.53 -17.98
C VAL A 370 -4.46 -11.01 -17.67
N LEU A 371 -3.37 -11.59 -18.16
CA LEU A 371 -3.06 -13.01 -18.00
C LEU A 371 -2.14 -13.22 -16.79
N VAL A 372 -2.55 -14.08 -15.85
CA VAL A 372 -1.71 -14.52 -14.72
C VAL A 372 -0.91 -15.78 -15.06
N LYS A 373 0.20 -16.04 -14.36
CA LYS A 373 1.02 -17.26 -14.51
C LYS A 373 0.62 -18.38 -13.53
N THR A 374 -0.49 -18.23 -12.81
CA THR A 374 -0.88 -19.13 -11.70
C THR A 374 -1.79 -20.30 -12.10
N GLY A 375 -2.17 -20.44 -13.38
CA GLY A 375 -3.13 -21.45 -13.84
C GLY A 375 -2.77 -22.12 -15.17
N VAL A 376 -3.71 -22.15 -16.13
CA VAL A 376 -3.61 -22.87 -17.42
C VAL A 376 -2.44 -22.40 -18.28
N TYR A 377 -2.14 -21.10 -18.31
CA TYR A 377 -1.01 -20.56 -19.07
C TYR A 377 0.35 -21.01 -18.49
N GLN A 378 1.15 -21.68 -19.32
CA GLN A 378 2.50 -22.12 -18.96
C GLN A 378 3.56 -21.11 -19.39
N GLU A 379 4.47 -20.76 -18.49
CA GLU A 379 5.58 -19.86 -18.79
C GLU A 379 6.49 -20.43 -19.88
N GLY A 380 6.77 -19.61 -20.91
CA GLY A 380 7.50 -20.01 -22.12
C GLY A 380 6.62 -20.51 -23.27
N SER A 381 5.31 -20.67 -23.08
CA SER A 381 4.36 -20.91 -24.18
C SER A 381 3.87 -19.60 -24.81
N GLU A 382 3.46 -19.62 -26.08
CA GLU A 382 2.73 -18.51 -26.69
C GLU A 382 1.22 -18.68 -26.45
N PRO A 383 0.52 -17.71 -25.83
CA PRO A 383 -0.91 -17.82 -25.60
C PRO A 383 -1.68 -17.62 -26.91
N SER A 384 -2.62 -18.52 -27.20
CA SER A 384 -3.40 -18.52 -28.46
C SER A 384 -4.21 -17.24 -28.69
N TRP A 385 -4.55 -16.53 -27.62
CA TRP A 385 -5.01 -15.14 -27.66
C TRP A 385 -4.03 -14.25 -26.89
N LYS A 386 -3.50 -13.23 -27.57
CA LYS A 386 -2.53 -12.30 -26.99
C LYS A 386 -3.20 -11.39 -25.93
N PRO A 387 -2.78 -11.44 -24.66
CA PRO A 387 -3.34 -10.57 -23.62
C PRO A 387 -2.82 -9.13 -23.74
N ARG A 388 -3.51 -8.17 -23.10
CA ARG A 388 -3.01 -6.78 -23.01
C ARG A 388 -1.82 -6.65 -22.06
N THR A 389 -1.77 -7.49 -21.01
CA THR A 389 -0.68 -7.55 -20.02
C THR A 389 -0.51 -8.98 -19.50
N ILE A 390 0.72 -9.39 -19.16
CA ILE A 390 1.01 -10.64 -18.43
C ILE A 390 1.65 -10.27 -17.08
N VAL A 391 1.21 -10.91 -16.00
CA VAL A 391 1.68 -10.67 -14.61
C VAL A 391 1.92 -11.99 -13.87
N GLY A 392 2.55 -11.93 -12.70
CA GLY A 392 2.79 -13.12 -11.86
C GLY A 392 1.49 -13.73 -11.36
N ASP A 393 0.74 -13.00 -10.54
CA ASP A 393 -0.53 -13.42 -9.96
C ASP A 393 -1.57 -12.27 -9.93
N VAL A 394 -2.72 -12.57 -9.32
CA VAL A 394 -3.86 -11.65 -9.15
C VAL A 394 -3.52 -10.36 -8.36
N TYR A 395 -2.57 -10.39 -7.43
CA TYR A 395 -2.15 -9.20 -6.69
C TYR A 395 -1.31 -8.28 -7.57
N ASP A 396 -0.42 -8.83 -8.38
CA ASP A 396 0.32 -8.03 -9.37
C ASP A 396 -0.59 -7.51 -10.51
N ALA A 397 -1.68 -8.22 -10.85
CA ALA A 397 -2.72 -7.71 -11.75
C ALA A 397 -3.38 -6.44 -11.20
N VAL A 398 -3.86 -6.51 -9.95
CA VAL A 398 -4.47 -5.37 -9.24
C VAL A 398 -3.48 -4.21 -9.11
N ARG A 399 -2.28 -4.47 -8.59
CA ARG A 399 -1.24 -3.46 -8.37
C ARG A 399 -0.84 -2.74 -9.67
N THR A 400 -0.63 -3.46 -10.76
CA THR A 400 -0.26 -2.86 -12.06
C THR A 400 -1.35 -1.93 -12.58
N ALA A 401 -2.62 -2.32 -12.40
CA ALA A 401 -3.77 -1.49 -12.77
C ALA A 401 -3.89 -0.23 -11.88
N THR A 402 -3.78 -0.35 -10.55
CA THR A 402 -4.03 0.76 -9.60
C THR A 402 -2.83 1.67 -9.31
N MET A 403 -1.59 1.26 -9.60
CA MET A 403 -0.39 2.09 -9.36
C MET A 403 -0.53 3.51 -9.96
N SER A 404 -0.17 4.52 -9.17
CA SER A 404 -0.16 5.94 -9.60
C SER A 404 0.86 6.19 -10.73
N LYS A 405 0.75 7.36 -11.38
CA LYS A 405 1.70 7.79 -12.43
C LYS A 405 3.13 7.80 -11.88
N ILE A 406 3.35 8.43 -10.72
CA ILE A 406 4.66 8.49 -10.06
C ILE A 406 5.16 7.09 -9.66
N SER A 407 4.30 6.22 -9.12
CA SER A 407 4.69 4.85 -8.80
C SER A 407 5.11 4.04 -10.02
N LYS A 408 4.46 4.26 -11.18
CA LYS A 408 4.89 3.68 -12.46
C LYS A 408 6.25 4.23 -12.89
N ILE A 409 6.43 5.56 -12.91
CA ILE A 409 7.70 6.23 -13.24
C ILE A 409 8.87 5.65 -12.40
N ILE A 410 8.72 5.63 -11.07
CA ILE A 410 9.72 5.07 -10.15
C ILE A 410 10.05 3.63 -10.53
N THR A 411 9.05 2.74 -10.66
CA THR A 411 9.31 1.32 -10.95
C THR A 411 9.83 1.03 -12.36
N THR A 412 9.63 1.93 -13.31
CA THR A 412 10.07 1.76 -14.71
C THR A 412 11.46 2.34 -14.95
N HIS A 413 11.85 3.39 -14.23
CA HIS A 413 13.10 4.11 -14.46
C HIS A 413 14.18 3.91 -13.39
N ARG A 414 13.89 3.24 -12.25
CA ARG A 414 14.92 2.93 -11.26
C ARG A 414 16.00 2.03 -11.89
N PRO A 415 17.31 2.37 -11.75
CA PRO A 415 18.38 1.51 -12.23
C PRO A 415 18.48 0.20 -11.42
N ASP A 416 19.34 -0.71 -11.89
CA ASP A 416 19.88 -1.74 -11.01
C ASP A 416 20.59 -1.07 -9.82
N LEU A 417 20.35 -1.59 -8.61
CA LEU A 417 20.96 -1.07 -7.38
C LEU A 417 22.31 -1.74 -7.07
N GLY A 418 22.69 -2.83 -7.76
CA GLY A 418 23.97 -3.51 -7.57
C GLY A 418 25.22 -2.61 -7.58
N PRO A 419 25.35 -1.62 -8.49
CA PRO A 419 26.45 -0.64 -8.46
C PRO A 419 26.37 0.32 -7.26
N TYR A 420 25.15 0.70 -6.84
CA TYR A 420 24.91 1.61 -5.73
C TYR A 420 25.11 0.94 -4.37
N GLU A 421 24.83 -0.36 -4.24
CA GLU A 421 25.27 -1.16 -3.10
C GLU A 421 26.79 -1.29 -3.02
N GLN A 422 27.50 -1.35 -4.16
CA GLN A 422 28.96 -1.35 -4.18
C GLN A 422 29.53 0.01 -3.76
N LEU A 423 28.90 1.10 -4.20
CA LEU A 423 29.24 2.45 -3.76
C LEU A 423 28.99 2.63 -2.24
N TYR A 424 27.86 2.18 -1.72
CA TYR A 424 27.59 2.16 -0.27
C TYR A 424 28.70 1.44 0.50
N ARG A 425 29.03 0.19 0.12
CA ARG A 425 30.12 -0.58 0.76
C ARG A 425 31.49 0.11 0.66
N HIS A 426 31.74 0.86 -0.43
CA HIS A 426 32.95 1.64 -0.58
C HIS A 426 32.99 2.85 0.37
N LEU A 427 31.91 3.65 0.42
CA LEU A 427 31.79 4.81 1.32
C LEU A 427 31.85 4.37 2.80
N HIS A 428 31.12 3.32 3.18
CA HIS A 428 31.12 2.71 4.53
C HIS A 428 32.53 2.35 5.02
N ALA A 429 33.41 1.90 4.11
CA ALA A 429 34.79 1.53 4.41
C ALA A 429 35.79 2.71 4.41
N HIS A 430 35.41 3.87 3.85
CA HIS A 430 36.28 5.05 3.71
C HIS A 430 35.76 6.36 4.37
N PRO A 431 35.00 6.32 5.49
CA PRO A 431 34.33 7.48 6.08
C PRO A 431 35.31 8.60 6.44
N GLU A 432 34.86 9.85 6.27
CA GLU A 432 35.67 11.05 6.52
C GLU A 432 35.03 12.00 7.52
N LEU A 433 35.84 12.56 8.42
CA LEU A 433 35.35 13.47 9.45
C LEU A 433 34.81 14.77 8.86
N SER A 434 33.82 15.37 9.55
CA SER A 434 33.23 16.66 9.24
C SER A 434 34.26 17.74 8.88
N PHE A 435 34.07 18.42 7.74
CA PHE A 435 34.99 19.36 7.07
C PHE A 435 36.30 18.76 6.54
N GLN A 436 36.45 17.43 6.46
CA GLN A 436 37.60 16.72 5.90
C GLN A 436 37.20 15.71 4.80
N GLU A 437 36.01 15.85 4.21
CA GLU A 437 35.33 14.92 3.29
C GLU A 437 35.90 14.92 1.85
N GLN A 438 37.22 14.94 1.69
CA GLN A 438 37.88 15.16 0.40
C GLN A 438 37.76 13.96 -0.56
N GLU A 439 38.02 12.73 -0.10
CA GLU A 439 37.91 11.52 -0.92
C GLU A 439 36.44 11.22 -1.28
N THR A 440 35.55 11.48 -0.32
CA THR A 440 34.10 11.35 -0.43
C THR A 440 33.55 12.31 -1.48
N ALA A 441 33.79 13.61 -1.34
CA ALA A 441 33.28 14.60 -2.30
C ALA A 441 33.84 14.38 -3.72
N ALA A 442 35.11 13.98 -3.85
CA ALA A 442 35.70 13.60 -5.13
C ALA A 442 35.00 12.37 -5.75
N THR A 443 34.68 11.37 -4.94
CA THR A 443 33.93 10.17 -5.37
C THR A 443 32.52 10.54 -5.82
N MET A 444 31.79 11.33 -5.03
CA MET A 444 30.43 11.76 -5.35
C MET A 444 30.38 12.59 -6.64
N LYS A 445 31.37 13.47 -6.86
CA LYS A 445 31.55 14.20 -8.12
C LYS A 445 31.73 13.24 -9.31
N ALA A 446 32.64 12.27 -9.20
CA ALA A 446 32.92 11.31 -10.27
C ALA A 446 31.70 10.43 -10.63
N GLN A 447 30.90 10.04 -9.63
CA GLN A 447 29.65 9.31 -9.86
C GLN A 447 28.61 10.16 -10.60
N LEU A 448 28.46 11.45 -10.26
CA LEU A 448 27.59 12.38 -11.00
C LEU A 448 28.06 12.60 -12.44
N GLU A 449 29.36 12.78 -12.67
CA GLU A 449 29.94 12.87 -14.02
C GLU A 449 29.63 11.59 -14.84
N ALA A 450 29.75 10.41 -14.23
CA ALA A 450 29.43 9.12 -14.84
C ALA A 450 27.91 8.87 -15.05
N ILE A 451 27.03 9.46 -14.23
CA ILE A 451 25.57 9.47 -14.48
C ILE A 451 25.28 10.41 -15.65
N PHE A 452 25.73 11.67 -15.61
CA PHE A 452 25.38 12.67 -16.62
C PHE A 452 25.94 12.35 -18.01
N ALA A 453 27.12 11.72 -18.11
CA ALA A 453 27.65 11.25 -19.40
C ALA A 453 26.75 10.21 -20.10
N ARG A 454 25.87 9.51 -19.36
CA ARG A 454 24.90 8.55 -19.89
C ARG A 454 23.59 9.20 -20.34
N PHE A 455 23.34 10.46 -19.99
CA PHE A 455 22.12 11.20 -20.31
C PHE A 455 22.42 12.61 -20.89
N PRO A 456 23.04 12.70 -22.08
CA PRO A 456 23.44 14.00 -22.67
C PRO A 456 22.26 14.92 -23.05
N ASP A 457 21.03 14.39 -23.10
CA ASP A 457 19.81 15.13 -23.43
C ASP A 457 19.29 16.03 -22.30
N ILE A 458 19.76 15.86 -21.05
CA ILE A 458 19.36 16.70 -19.92
C ILE A 458 20.49 17.69 -19.61
N GLN A 459 20.17 18.98 -19.48
CA GLN A 459 21.18 20.00 -19.22
C GLN A 459 21.64 19.89 -17.77
N THR A 460 22.94 19.63 -17.58
CA THR A 460 23.53 19.45 -16.24
C THR A 460 24.72 20.37 -15.98
N SER A 461 24.99 20.63 -14.69
CA SER A 461 26.19 21.31 -14.21
C SER A 461 26.53 20.82 -12.80
N ILE A 462 27.82 20.64 -12.49
CA ILE A 462 28.30 20.28 -11.14
C ILE A 462 29.15 21.42 -10.60
N HIS A 463 28.91 21.80 -9.35
CA HIS A 463 29.62 22.83 -8.62
C HIS A 463 30.21 22.21 -7.35
N THR A 464 31.53 22.15 -7.24
CA THR A 464 32.25 21.68 -6.04
C THR A 464 32.70 22.86 -5.19
N ASP A 465 33.32 22.57 -4.04
CA ASP A 465 34.01 23.57 -3.21
C ASP A 465 33.03 24.68 -2.73
N ILE A 466 31.91 24.22 -2.17
CA ILE A 466 30.85 25.02 -1.56
C ILE A 466 30.87 24.71 -0.06
N GLY A 467 31.32 25.66 0.78
CA GLY A 467 31.32 25.46 2.24
C GLY A 467 32.27 24.37 2.73
N SER A 468 33.54 24.44 2.35
CA SER A 468 34.46 23.28 2.32
C SER A 468 34.07 22.30 1.19
N HIS A 469 34.13 21.00 1.42
CA HIS A 469 33.99 19.95 0.40
C HIS A 469 32.57 19.76 -0.17
N GLY A 470 31.58 20.58 0.23
CA GLY A 470 30.22 20.47 -0.27
C GLY A 470 30.10 20.67 -1.78
N LEU A 471 29.17 19.94 -2.40
CA LEU A 471 28.93 20.01 -3.82
C LEU A 471 27.42 20.09 -4.14
N ALA A 472 27.09 20.77 -5.23
CA ALA A 472 25.74 20.83 -5.75
C ALA A 472 25.71 20.61 -7.27
N ALA A 473 24.80 19.78 -7.74
CA ALA A 473 24.59 19.51 -9.16
C ALA A 473 23.18 19.90 -9.59
N VAL A 474 23.05 20.55 -10.74
CA VAL A 474 21.78 21.06 -11.28
C VAL A 474 21.39 20.23 -12.50
N LEU A 475 20.12 19.83 -12.59
CA LEU A 475 19.50 19.11 -13.70
C LEU A 475 18.32 19.94 -14.20
N ARG A 476 18.40 20.56 -15.39
CA ARG A 476 17.29 21.34 -15.98
C ARG A 476 16.56 20.53 -17.06
N ASN A 477 15.24 20.51 -16.99
CA ASN A 477 14.40 19.73 -17.90
C ASN A 477 13.13 20.52 -18.29
N GLY A 478 13.20 21.29 -19.38
CA GLY A 478 12.10 22.12 -19.86
C GLY A 478 11.99 23.44 -19.12
N ALA A 479 10.99 23.60 -18.25
CA ALA A 479 10.77 24.84 -17.50
C ALA A 479 11.84 25.05 -16.40
N ASP A 480 12.15 26.32 -16.09
CA ASP A 480 13.05 26.67 -14.98
C ASP A 480 12.40 26.55 -13.59
N SER A 481 11.09 26.33 -13.51
CA SER A 481 10.31 26.20 -12.27
C SER A 481 9.23 25.11 -12.43
N PRO A 482 8.91 24.33 -11.37
CA PRO A 482 9.45 24.45 -10.01
C PRO A 482 10.90 23.95 -9.89
N VAL A 483 11.61 24.46 -8.89
CA VAL A 483 12.95 24.00 -8.50
C VAL A 483 12.83 23.14 -7.25
N VAL A 484 13.31 21.89 -7.29
CA VAL A 484 13.40 21.01 -6.10
C VAL A 484 14.85 20.77 -5.75
N LEU A 485 15.26 21.07 -4.51
CA LEU A 485 16.57 20.65 -3.99
C LEU A 485 16.41 19.35 -3.22
N LEU A 486 17.23 18.35 -3.54
CA LEU A 486 17.32 17.07 -2.84
C LEU A 486 18.66 17.03 -2.08
N ARG A 487 18.64 16.84 -0.75
CA ARG A 487 19.84 16.87 0.11
C ARG A 487 20.18 15.47 0.61
N ALA A 488 21.45 15.08 0.44
CA ALA A 488 22.14 14.10 1.25
C ALA A 488 23.32 14.79 1.96
N ASP A 489 23.66 14.30 3.14
CA ASP A 489 24.87 14.60 3.91
C ASP A 489 26.03 13.68 3.45
N MET A 490 27.24 13.89 3.98
CA MET A 490 28.45 13.20 3.51
C MET A 490 29.43 12.76 4.61
N ASP A 491 29.36 13.30 5.82
CA ASP A 491 30.40 13.07 6.82
C ASP A 491 30.23 11.79 7.66
N GLY A 492 31.36 11.33 8.21
CA GLY A 492 31.48 10.21 9.12
C GLY A 492 31.86 10.66 10.53
N LEU A 493 31.52 9.83 11.51
CA LEU A 493 31.73 10.08 12.93
C LEU A 493 33.09 9.54 13.42
N PRO A 494 33.68 10.15 14.48
CA PRO A 494 34.87 9.64 15.15
C PRO A 494 34.56 8.44 16.08
N VAL A 495 33.97 7.39 15.51
CA VAL A 495 33.48 6.18 16.18
C VAL A 495 34.26 4.96 15.69
N GLU A 496 34.51 4.00 16.59
CA GLU A 496 35.08 2.70 16.24
C GLU A 496 33.99 1.76 15.75
N GLU A 497 34.17 1.18 14.57
CA GLU A 497 33.21 0.24 13.99
C GLU A 497 33.38 -1.16 14.58
N LEU A 498 32.28 -1.70 15.11
CA LEU A 498 32.20 -2.99 15.80
C LEU A 498 31.20 -3.95 15.13
N THR A 499 30.69 -3.60 13.94
CA THR A 499 29.66 -4.35 13.19
C THR A 499 30.11 -5.76 12.79
N GLY A 500 31.43 -5.96 12.58
CA GLY A 500 31.99 -7.19 12.02
C GLY A 500 31.72 -7.40 10.53
N LEU A 501 31.26 -6.36 9.80
CA LEU A 501 30.95 -6.45 8.37
C LEU A 501 32.22 -6.71 7.52
N PRO A 502 32.11 -7.43 6.38
CA PRO A 502 33.24 -7.63 5.45
C PRO A 502 33.77 -6.35 4.79
N TYR A 503 33.09 -5.22 4.99
CA TYR A 503 33.41 -3.89 4.49
C TYR A 503 33.39 -2.84 5.61
N ALA A 504 33.53 -3.28 6.87
CA ALA A 504 33.65 -2.40 8.02
C ALA A 504 34.86 -1.46 7.90
N SER A 505 34.71 -0.21 8.32
CA SER A 505 35.77 0.77 8.34
C SER A 505 36.90 0.37 9.29
N THR A 506 38.12 0.43 8.78
CA THR A 506 39.36 0.47 9.58
C THR A 506 40.09 1.80 9.45
N LYS A 507 39.46 2.79 8.78
CA LYS A 507 40.02 4.12 8.53
C LYS A 507 40.15 4.88 9.85
N ARG A 508 41.21 5.69 9.93
CA ARG A 508 41.53 6.54 11.08
C ARG A 508 41.97 7.90 10.56
N MET A 509 41.55 8.98 11.21
CA MET A 509 41.81 10.36 10.77
C MET A 509 42.20 11.27 11.92
N LEU A 510 42.92 12.35 11.60
CA LEU A 510 43.31 13.39 12.53
C LEU A 510 42.12 14.33 12.79
N ALA A 511 41.42 14.11 13.89
CA ALA A 511 40.29 14.94 14.28
C ALA A 511 40.73 16.36 14.68
N HIS A 512 39.77 17.30 14.67
CA HIS A 512 39.99 18.72 14.97
C HIS A 512 40.56 19.03 16.37
N ASP A 513 40.62 18.05 17.28
CA ASP A 513 41.32 18.15 18.58
C ASP A 513 42.79 17.66 18.53
N GLY A 514 43.34 17.45 17.33
CA GLY A 514 44.74 17.04 17.11
C GLY A 514 45.02 15.57 17.44
N LYS A 515 43.98 14.74 17.56
CA LYS A 515 44.10 13.31 17.91
C LYS A 515 43.63 12.44 16.76
N GLU A 516 44.37 11.36 16.52
CA GLU A 516 43.95 10.34 15.57
C GLU A 516 42.81 9.48 16.17
N LYS A 517 41.69 9.39 15.46
CA LYS A 517 40.48 8.67 15.88
C LYS A 517 40.04 7.70 14.79
N PRO A 518 39.41 6.55 15.14
CA PRO A 518 38.72 5.73 14.17
C PRO A 518 37.53 6.49 13.57
N THR A 519 37.13 6.13 12.35
CA THR A 519 36.05 6.77 11.62
C THR A 519 35.02 5.75 11.14
N MET A 520 33.72 6.06 11.26
CA MET A 520 32.60 5.20 10.86
C MET A 520 31.42 6.05 10.36
N HIS A 521 30.68 5.62 9.33
CA HIS A 521 29.38 6.23 9.00
C HIS A 521 28.26 5.76 9.96
N ALA A 522 28.48 5.94 11.27
CA ALA A 522 27.56 5.46 12.31
C ALA A 522 26.18 6.15 12.31
N CYS A 523 25.94 7.16 11.46
CA CYS A 523 24.63 7.76 11.23
C CYS A 523 23.98 7.37 9.88
N GLY A 524 24.73 6.78 8.94
CA GLY A 524 24.21 6.28 7.65
C GLY A 524 24.31 7.24 6.44
N HIS A 525 25.16 8.26 6.51
CA HIS A 525 25.31 9.27 5.45
C HIS A 525 25.78 8.69 4.10
N ASP A 526 26.53 7.58 4.13
CA ASP A 526 26.85 6.74 2.98
C ASP A 526 25.62 6.12 2.28
N MET A 527 24.63 5.69 3.04
CA MET A 527 23.33 5.24 2.54
C MET A 527 22.54 6.41 1.94
N HIS A 528 22.63 7.62 2.51
CA HIS A 528 21.97 8.82 1.98
C HIS A 528 22.59 9.24 0.65
N MET A 529 23.93 9.32 0.59
CA MET A 529 24.72 9.57 -0.63
C MET A 529 24.38 8.57 -1.75
N SER A 530 24.40 7.27 -1.43
CA SER A 530 24.12 6.20 -2.40
C SER A 530 22.68 6.24 -2.92
N ALA A 531 21.72 6.53 -2.03
CA ALA A 531 20.32 6.68 -2.40
C ALA A 531 20.07 7.90 -3.30
N LEU A 532 20.70 9.05 -3.02
CA LEU A 532 20.51 10.26 -3.81
C LEU A 532 21.12 10.15 -5.22
N LEU A 533 22.23 9.43 -5.40
CA LEU A 533 22.79 9.16 -6.73
C LEU A 533 21.91 8.21 -7.56
N ALA A 534 21.40 7.13 -6.98
CA ALA A 534 20.46 6.24 -7.68
C ALA A 534 19.13 6.94 -7.99
N ALA A 535 18.68 7.87 -7.14
CA ALA A 535 17.57 8.77 -7.44
C ALA A 535 17.88 9.71 -8.60
N ALA A 536 19.09 10.29 -8.66
CA ALA A 536 19.53 11.14 -9.76
C ALA A 536 19.53 10.41 -11.12
N GLU A 537 20.04 9.17 -11.17
CA GLU A 537 19.94 8.34 -12.38
C GLU A 537 18.49 8.04 -12.75
N THR A 538 17.65 7.67 -11.78
CA THR A 538 16.21 7.44 -11.99
C THR A 538 15.52 8.66 -12.61
N LEU A 539 15.84 9.86 -12.12
CA LEU A 539 15.26 11.12 -12.59
C LEU A 539 15.79 11.51 -13.99
N CYS A 540 17.07 11.26 -14.30
CA CYS A 540 17.61 11.44 -15.65
C CYS A 540 16.97 10.48 -16.67
N ALA A 541 16.80 9.20 -16.30
CA ALA A 541 16.11 8.21 -17.12
C ALA A 541 14.63 8.60 -17.34
N ALA A 542 13.97 9.13 -16.31
CA ALA A 542 12.58 9.57 -16.34
C ALA A 542 12.32 10.95 -16.99
N ARG A 543 13.31 11.60 -17.63
CA ARG A 543 13.20 13.00 -18.14
C ARG A 543 11.95 13.29 -19.00
N ALA A 544 11.41 12.28 -19.69
CA ALA A 544 10.17 12.40 -20.46
C ALA A 544 8.94 12.77 -19.60
N GLU A 545 8.91 12.35 -18.34
CA GLU A 545 7.72 12.32 -17.47
C GLU A 545 7.60 13.50 -16.50
N TRP A 546 8.66 14.31 -16.34
CA TRP A 546 8.70 15.47 -15.45
C TRP A 546 9.20 16.73 -16.16
N THR A 547 9.01 17.91 -15.56
CA THR A 547 9.61 19.18 -16.02
C THR A 547 9.84 20.14 -14.86
N GLY A 548 10.84 21.01 -14.98
CA GLY A 548 11.33 21.88 -13.90
C GLY A 548 12.85 21.75 -13.77
N THR A 549 13.37 22.08 -12.60
CA THR A 549 14.80 21.92 -12.26
C THR A 549 14.98 21.12 -10.97
N ILE A 550 15.99 20.25 -10.93
CA ILE A 550 16.42 19.54 -9.72
C ILE A 550 17.82 20.00 -9.33
N VAL A 551 18.04 20.24 -8.04
CA VAL A 551 19.35 20.49 -7.45
C VAL A 551 19.69 19.34 -6.51
N LEU A 552 20.70 18.53 -6.84
CA LEU A 552 21.25 17.50 -5.96
C LEU A 552 22.30 18.17 -5.09
N CYS A 553 22.12 18.17 -3.77
CA CYS A 553 23.02 18.78 -2.80
C CYS A 553 23.66 17.67 -1.96
N PHE A 554 24.99 17.58 -1.98
CA PHE A 554 25.75 16.67 -1.12
C PHE A 554 26.55 17.52 -0.12
N GLN A 555 26.15 17.42 1.14
CA GLN A 555 26.47 18.37 2.19
C GLN A 555 27.56 17.83 3.13
N PRO A 556 28.64 18.59 3.43
CA PRO A 556 29.62 18.20 4.44
C PRO A 556 29.06 18.44 5.85
N ALA A 557 29.80 18.01 6.87
CA ALA A 557 29.72 18.50 8.24
C ALA A 557 28.32 18.64 8.90
N GLU A 558 27.43 17.67 8.70
CA GLU A 558 26.12 17.62 9.39
C GLU A 558 26.33 17.48 10.90
N GLU A 559 27.18 16.55 11.34
CA GLU A 559 27.35 16.15 12.75
C GLU A 559 27.77 17.31 13.69
N LEU A 560 28.32 18.37 13.10
CA LEU A 560 28.73 19.61 13.78
C LEU A 560 27.69 20.73 13.76
N GLY A 561 26.55 20.54 13.09
CA GLY A 561 25.46 21.50 12.91
C GLY A 561 25.82 22.70 12.03
N LYS A 562 26.78 22.54 11.10
CA LYS A 562 27.44 23.66 10.41
C LYS A 562 27.54 23.48 8.90
N GLY A 563 27.33 22.28 8.38
CA GLY A 563 27.43 21.95 6.96
C GLY A 563 26.53 22.80 6.07
N ALA A 564 25.23 22.79 6.37
CA ALA A 564 24.23 23.50 5.57
C ALA A 564 24.48 25.02 5.58
N MET A 565 24.84 25.61 6.72
CA MET A 565 25.18 27.04 6.79
C MET A 565 26.48 27.34 6.04
N ALA A 566 27.51 26.52 6.19
CA ALA A 566 28.76 26.70 5.47
C ALA A 566 28.56 26.64 3.95
N MET A 567 27.67 25.79 3.44
CA MET A 567 27.31 25.79 2.02
C MET A 567 26.60 27.08 1.58
N VAL A 568 25.66 27.58 2.38
CA VAL A 568 24.95 28.85 2.11
C VAL A 568 25.92 30.03 2.10
N GLU A 569 26.76 30.17 3.13
CA GLU A 569 27.80 31.21 3.22
C GLU A 569 28.90 31.03 2.15
N GLY A 570 29.14 29.78 1.70
CA GLY A 570 30.01 29.43 0.58
C GLY A 570 29.45 29.76 -0.81
N GLY A 571 28.29 30.43 -0.88
CA GLY A 571 27.68 30.88 -2.14
C GLY A 571 26.95 29.77 -2.90
N LEU A 572 26.29 28.82 -2.21
CA LEU A 572 25.46 27.79 -2.85
C LEU A 572 24.47 28.40 -3.86
N TYR A 573 23.69 29.38 -3.42
CA TYR A 573 22.63 30.01 -4.23
C TYR A 573 23.13 31.07 -5.23
N ASP A 574 24.43 31.38 -5.24
CA ASP A 574 25.07 32.10 -6.34
C ASP A 574 25.41 31.15 -7.52
N ARG A 575 25.54 29.83 -7.24
CA ARG A 575 25.94 28.80 -8.21
C ARG A 575 24.77 27.95 -8.71
N VAL A 576 23.74 27.73 -7.88
CA VAL A 576 22.54 26.92 -8.22
C VAL A 576 21.24 27.72 -8.06
N PRO A 577 20.16 27.39 -8.81
CA PRO A 577 18.87 28.04 -8.63
C PRO A 577 18.33 27.90 -7.20
N VAL A 578 17.74 28.99 -6.69
CA VAL A 578 17.03 28.98 -5.40
C VAL A 578 15.86 27.99 -5.48
N PRO A 579 15.75 27.01 -4.57
CA PRO A 579 14.67 26.03 -4.59
C PRO A 579 13.31 26.65 -4.32
N ASP A 580 12.26 26.04 -4.86
CA ASP A 580 10.88 26.24 -4.40
C ASP A 580 10.56 25.34 -3.19
N VAL A 581 11.26 24.21 -3.04
CA VAL A 581 11.20 23.29 -1.89
C VAL A 581 12.52 22.52 -1.73
N VAL A 582 12.91 22.24 -0.48
CA VAL A 582 14.01 21.32 -0.13
C VAL A 582 13.43 19.98 0.36
N VAL A 583 14.00 18.85 -0.09
CA VAL A 583 13.67 17.51 0.39
C VAL A 583 14.95 16.81 0.90
N GLY A 584 14.96 16.40 2.17
CA GLY A 584 16.01 15.56 2.77
C GLY A 584 15.47 14.20 3.21
N GLY A 585 16.34 13.20 3.33
CA GLY A 585 15.95 11.83 3.70
C GLY A 585 17.00 11.10 4.53
N HIS A 586 16.61 10.57 5.69
CA HIS A 586 17.52 9.95 6.66
C HIS A 586 17.20 8.47 6.93
N VAL A 587 18.22 7.61 6.95
CA VAL A 587 18.10 6.20 7.37
C VAL A 587 18.15 6.11 8.89
N MET A 588 17.19 5.39 9.47
CA MET A 588 16.99 5.31 10.92
C MET A 588 16.89 3.85 11.35
N PHE A 589 17.08 3.59 12.65
CA PHE A 589 17.07 2.24 13.25
C PHE A 589 15.72 1.47 13.18
N GLN A 590 14.66 2.07 12.62
CA GLN A 590 13.41 1.36 12.33
C GLN A 590 13.63 0.17 11.38
N LYS A 591 12.69 -0.78 11.42
CA LYS A 591 12.62 -1.93 10.51
C LYS A 591 12.74 -1.51 9.04
N ALA A 592 13.72 -2.07 8.32
CA ALA A 592 13.88 -1.83 6.90
C ALA A 592 12.65 -2.29 6.11
N GLY A 593 12.31 -1.52 5.07
CA GLY A 593 11.02 -1.63 4.40
C GLY A 593 9.91 -0.76 5.02
N THR A 594 10.24 0.12 5.96
CA THR A 594 9.38 1.23 6.41
C THR A 594 9.92 2.57 5.93
N VAL A 595 9.04 3.55 5.76
CA VAL A 595 9.36 4.93 5.39
C VAL A 595 8.30 5.87 6.00
N GLY A 596 8.62 7.13 6.24
CA GLY A 596 7.64 8.04 6.80
C GLY A 596 8.07 9.50 6.91
N THR A 597 7.11 10.32 7.32
CA THR A 597 7.22 11.77 7.51
C THR A 597 6.47 12.19 8.78
N ARG A 598 6.58 13.46 9.16
CA ARG A 598 5.63 14.17 10.02
C ARG A 598 5.48 15.60 9.46
N ARG A 599 4.35 16.26 9.70
CA ARG A 599 4.20 17.72 9.48
C ARG A 599 4.59 18.53 10.72
N GLY A 600 5.11 19.74 10.52
CA GLY A 600 5.62 20.58 11.60
C GLY A 600 6.93 20.04 12.17
N LEU A 601 7.10 20.06 13.49
CA LEU A 601 8.39 19.79 14.14
C LEU A 601 8.86 18.34 13.97
N MET A 602 9.95 18.15 13.21
CA MET A 602 10.57 16.86 12.91
C MET A 602 11.77 16.55 13.83
N ALA A 603 12.70 17.49 14.02
CA ALA A 603 13.85 17.34 14.93
C ALA A 603 14.01 18.54 15.88
N SER A 604 14.53 18.28 17.08
CA SER A 604 14.69 19.29 18.14
C SER A 604 15.84 20.27 17.85
N ALA A 605 15.73 21.52 18.33
CA ALA A 605 16.88 22.42 18.34
C ALA A 605 17.80 22.09 19.52
N ALA A 606 19.10 22.25 19.30
CA ALA A 606 20.13 21.92 20.29
C ALA A 606 21.22 22.98 20.37
N ASP A 607 21.73 23.19 21.58
CA ASP A 607 22.81 24.13 21.85
C ASP A 607 23.79 23.52 22.87
N SER A 608 25.05 23.34 22.46
CA SER A 608 26.10 22.73 23.28
C SER A 608 27.19 23.77 23.63
N TYR A 609 27.65 23.79 24.87
CA TYR A 609 28.63 24.76 25.38
C TYR A 609 29.73 24.09 26.22
N ASN A 610 30.94 24.65 26.22
CA ASN A 610 31.92 24.47 27.30
C ASN A 610 31.85 25.71 28.22
N LEU A 611 31.66 25.47 29.52
CA LEU A 611 31.65 26.45 30.59
C LEU A 611 32.93 26.33 31.42
N THR A 612 33.77 27.37 31.42
CA THR A 612 34.88 27.52 32.36
C THR A 612 34.46 28.41 33.54
N ILE A 613 34.45 27.83 34.74
CA ILE A 613 34.28 28.55 36.00
C ILE A 613 35.67 28.81 36.60
N HIS A 614 35.92 30.05 37.00
CA HIS A 614 37.19 30.49 37.57
C HIS A 614 37.10 30.61 39.10
N GLY A 615 38.18 30.20 39.78
CA GLY A 615 38.35 30.28 41.22
C GLY A 615 39.77 30.74 41.59
N ARG A 616 40.15 30.59 42.84
CA ARG A 616 41.51 30.92 43.34
C ARG A 616 42.08 29.72 44.09
N SER A 617 43.09 29.09 43.49
CA SER A 617 43.71 27.88 44.05
C SER A 617 44.41 28.12 45.39
N GLY A 618 44.54 27.06 46.19
CA GLY A 618 45.31 27.04 47.43
C GLY A 618 45.25 25.68 48.14
N HIS A 619 45.96 25.56 49.26
CA HIS A 619 45.95 24.33 50.07
C HIS A 619 44.58 24.13 50.72
N ALA A 620 44.03 22.91 50.64
CA ALA A 620 42.64 22.61 51.02
C ALA A 620 42.33 22.85 52.52
N SER A 621 43.34 22.94 53.39
CA SER A 621 43.17 23.34 54.80
C SER A 621 43.06 24.86 55.03
N GLN A 622 43.16 25.69 53.99
CA GLN A 622 43.02 27.16 54.06
C GLN A 622 41.91 27.70 53.12
N PRO A 623 40.68 27.15 53.13
CA PRO A 623 39.64 27.50 52.16
C PRO A 623 39.21 28.97 52.24
N HIS A 624 39.35 29.59 53.43
CA HIS A 624 39.07 31.02 53.64
C HIS A 624 40.01 31.98 52.86
N ARG A 625 41.04 31.47 52.17
CA ARG A 625 41.93 32.25 51.29
C ARG A 625 41.67 31.98 49.79
N THR A 626 40.99 30.88 49.48
CA THR A 626 40.70 30.42 48.12
C THR A 626 39.36 30.98 47.63
N CYS A 627 38.96 30.58 46.42
CA CYS A 627 37.58 30.61 45.94
C CYS A 627 37.42 29.30 45.16
N ASP A 628 36.51 28.43 45.59
CA ASP A 628 36.46 27.04 45.14
C ASP A 628 35.58 26.88 43.88
N PRO A 629 36.16 26.56 42.71
CA PRO A 629 35.38 26.40 41.49
C PRO A 629 34.64 25.04 41.46
N ILE A 630 35.04 24.04 42.25
CA ILE A 630 34.33 22.75 42.38
C ILE A 630 32.99 22.98 43.08
N LEU A 631 33.00 23.70 44.20
CA LEU A 631 31.78 24.06 44.94
C LEU A 631 30.86 24.93 44.09
N THR A 632 31.43 25.89 43.36
CA THR A 632 30.70 26.77 42.41
C THR A 632 30.06 25.97 41.27
N ALA A 633 30.79 24.99 40.71
CA ALA A 633 30.27 24.08 39.70
C ALA A 633 29.11 23.22 40.25
N ALA A 634 29.25 22.64 41.44
CA ALA A 634 28.19 21.83 42.06
C ALA A 634 26.89 22.62 42.28
N HIS A 635 26.99 23.87 42.75
CA HIS A 635 25.82 24.75 42.87
C HIS A 635 25.24 25.16 41.51
N THR A 636 26.08 25.45 40.51
CA THR A 636 25.65 25.74 39.13
C THR A 636 24.87 24.57 38.52
N ILE A 637 25.42 23.34 38.58
CA ILE A 637 24.77 22.11 38.10
C ILE A 637 23.39 21.93 38.76
N THR A 638 23.34 22.11 40.09
CA THR A 638 22.10 21.99 40.89
C THR A 638 21.08 23.07 40.48
N ARG A 639 21.51 24.31 40.23
CA ARG A 639 20.62 25.41 39.85
C ARG A 639 20.08 25.27 38.43
N LEU A 640 20.88 24.81 37.48
CA LEU A 640 20.44 24.62 36.08
C LEU A 640 19.21 23.70 35.97
N GLN A 641 19.05 22.73 36.87
CA GLN A 641 17.87 21.85 36.92
C GLN A 641 16.55 22.62 37.20
N THR A 642 16.64 23.82 37.77
CA THR A 642 15.45 24.66 38.03
C THR A 642 14.83 25.26 36.77
N ILE A 643 15.56 25.34 35.66
CA ILE A 643 15.04 25.88 34.39
C ILE A 643 13.89 25.01 33.88
N ALA A 644 14.17 23.72 33.64
CA ALA A 644 13.17 22.73 33.22
C ALA A 644 12.06 22.54 34.25
N ALA A 645 12.39 22.60 35.55
CA ALA A 645 11.42 22.36 36.61
C ALA A 645 10.50 23.55 36.92
N ARG A 646 10.91 24.80 36.65
CA ARG A 646 10.22 26.01 37.18
C ARG A 646 10.07 27.18 36.21
N GLU A 647 10.82 27.22 35.09
CA GLU A 647 10.86 28.39 34.19
C GLU A 647 10.32 28.12 32.78
N VAL A 648 10.25 26.84 32.38
CA VAL A 648 9.55 26.37 31.16
C VAL A 648 8.12 25.96 31.52
N ASP A 649 7.19 26.07 30.56
CA ASP A 649 5.81 25.63 30.74
C ASP A 649 5.76 24.10 30.87
N PRO A 650 5.04 23.51 31.85
CA PRO A 650 4.88 22.06 31.97
C PRO A 650 4.19 21.35 30.79
N GLN A 651 3.75 22.06 29.75
CA GLN A 651 3.27 21.52 28.47
C GLN A 651 4.29 21.63 27.32
N ASP A 652 5.39 22.38 27.48
CA ASP A 652 6.53 22.38 26.56
C ASP A 652 7.68 21.55 27.17
N ALA A 653 8.62 21.14 26.34
CA ALA A 653 9.75 20.30 26.75
C ALA A 653 11.08 21.05 26.67
N THR A 654 11.98 20.74 27.60
CA THR A 654 13.39 21.10 27.50
C THR A 654 14.25 20.07 28.24
N VAL A 655 15.52 19.97 27.83
CA VAL A 655 16.57 19.26 28.57
C VAL A 655 17.73 20.22 28.76
N VAL A 656 18.31 20.26 29.96
CA VAL A 656 19.53 21.03 30.28
C VAL A 656 20.50 20.08 30.98
N SER A 657 21.31 19.40 30.18
CA SER A 657 22.23 18.35 30.62
C SER A 657 23.63 18.90 30.88
N VAL A 658 24.32 18.31 31.86
CA VAL A 658 25.74 18.53 32.12
C VAL A 658 26.47 17.22 31.79
N GLY A 659 27.11 17.17 30.63
CA GLY A 659 27.71 15.96 30.06
C GLY A 659 29.05 15.56 30.66
N TYR A 660 29.82 16.52 31.19
CA TYR A 660 31.04 16.26 31.95
C TYR A 660 31.35 17.41 32.93
N ILE A 661 32.19 17.13 33.92
CA ILE A 661 32.84 18.10 34.79
C ILE A 661 34.30 17.68 35.04
N HIS A 662 35.25 18.61 34.90
CA HIS A 662 36.67 18.40 35.18
C HIS A 662 37.20 19.52 36.10
N ALA A 663 37.77 19.19 37.26
CA ALA A 663 38.30 20.18 38.20
C ALA A 663 39.29 19.58 39.23
N GLY A 664 40.60 19.80 39.00
CA GLY A 664 41.67 19.53 39.98
C GLY A 664 42.16 18.08 40.05
N ASP A 665 43.45 17.92 40.40
CA ASP A 665 44.20 16.67 40.28
C ASP A 665 44.66 16.08 41.62
N ALA A 666 44.66 16.87 42.70
CA ALA A 666 45.28 16.51 43.99
C ALA A 666 44.36 16.82 45.18
N VAL A 667 44.10 15.81 46.01
CA VAL A 667 43.10 15.84 47.11
C VAL A 667 43.35 16.89 48.20
N ASN A 668 44.55 17.48 48.28
CA ASN A 668 44.90 18.53 49.24
C ASN A 668 45.00 19.93 48.62
N ILE A 669 44.55 20.11 47.38
CA ILE A 669 44.61 21.38 46.63
C ILE A 669 43.21 21.73 46.11
N ILE A 670 42.73 22.94 46.43
CA ILE A 670 41.57 23.54 45.75
C ILE A 670 42.07 24.08 44.40
N PRO A 671 41.46 23.74 43.26
CA PRO A 671 41.94 24.15 41.94
C PRO A 671 41.63 25.62 41.62
N SER A 672 42.20 26.14 40.52
CA SER A 672 41.94 27.48 39.99
C SER A 672 40.77 27.57 39.01
N THR A 673 40.32 26.44 38.46
CA THR A 673 39.25 26.35 37.46
C THR A 673 38.43 25.08 37.63
N ALA A 674 37.22 25.09 37.07
CA ALA A 674 36.40 23.92 36.77
C ALA A 674 35.82 24.08 35.37
N GLU A 675 35.84 23.02 34.56
CA GLU A 675 35.25 22.99 33.22
C GLU A 675 34.02 22.07 33.20
N LEU A 676 32.94 22.52 32.56
CA LEU A 676 31.69 21.77 32.42
C LEU A 676 31.23 21.74 30.97
N GLY A 677 30.85 20.56 30.47
CA GLY A 677 30.16 20.44 29.19
C GLY A 677 28.65 20.54 29.38
N LEU A 678 27.98 21.46 28.69
CA LEU A 678 26.53 21.64 28.71
C LEU A 678 25.91 21.23 27.36
N ASP A 679 24.75 20.59 27.38
CA ASP A 679 23.92 20.34 26.19
C ASP A 679 22.46 20.69 26.51
N VAL A 680 21.87 21.55 25.70
CA VAL A 680 20.51 22.07 25.84
C VAL A 680 19.66 21.58 24.69
N ARG A 681 18.45 21.07 24.98
CA ARG A 681 17.44 20.70 23.97
C ARG A 681 16.16 21.48 24.20
N THR A 682 15.53 21.94 23.13
CA THR A 682 14.23 22.64 23.18
C THR A 682 13.35 22.27 21.99
N PHE A 683 12.04 22.48 22.14
CA PHE A 683 11.02 22.08 21.16
C PHE A 683 10.18 23.26 20.65
N SER A 684 10.49 24.50 21.05
CA SER A 684 9.93 25.73 20.48
C SER A 684 10.96 26.89 20.52
N GLN A 685 10.93 27.79 19.54
CA GLN A 685 11.85 28.93 19.46
C GLN A 685 11.71 29.89 20.65
N ALA A 686 10.50 30.03 21.20
CA ALA A 686 10.25 30.85 22.39
C ALA A 686 10.90 30.23 23.65
N THR A 687 10.81 28.91 23.82
CA THR A 687 11.48 28.20 24.92
C THR A 687 12.99 28.16 24.73
N ARG A 688 13.50 28.02 23.49
CA ARG A 688 14.94 28.10 23.18
C ARG A 688 15.56 29.40 23.71
N LEU A 689 15.00 30.54 23.31
CA LEU A 689 15.49 31.86 23.74
C LEU A 689 15.46 32.01 25.27
N ARG A 690 14.36 31.61 25.93
CA ARG A 690 14.24 31.67 27.40
C ARG A 690 15.25 30.77 28.10
N VAL A 691 15.40 29.52 27.66
CA VAL A 691 16.29 28.54 28.30
C VAL A 691 17.74 28.99 28.22
N LEU A 692 18.19 29.51 27.07
CA LEU A 692 19.57 30.02 26.92
C LEU A 692 19.82 31.27 27.78
N GLU A 693 18.87 32.21 27.85
CA GLU A 693 18.93 33.36 28.77
C GLU A 693 19.03 32.89 30.24
N SER A 694 18.21 31.92 30.63
CA SER A 694 18.22 31.32 31.97
C SER A 694 19.51 30.59 32.30
N VAL A 695 20.09 29.83 31.36
CA VAL A 695 21.39 29.16 31.51
C VAL A 695 22.47 30.21 31.80
N ARG A 696 22.57 31.27 30.99
CA ARG A 696 23.56 32.34 31.20
C ARG A 696 23.36 33.04 32.55
N ARG A 697 22.12 33.44 32.86
CA ARG A 697 21.75 34.11 34.13
C ARG A 697 22.14 33.27 35.36
N ILE A 698 21.91 31.96 35.33
CA ILE A 698 22.25 31.06 36.44
C ILE A 698 23.78 30.95 36.61
N ILE A 699 24.50 30.78 35.50
CA ILE A 699 25.97 30.70 35.49
C ILE A 699 26.60 31.97 36.07
N ASP A 700 26.14 33.16 35.65
CA ASP A 700 26.62 34.43 36.17
C ASP A 700 26.26 34.64 37.65
N ALA A 701 25.05 34.25 38.06
CA ALA A 701 24.58 34.42 39.44
C ALA A 701 25.35 33.53 40.43
N GLU A 702 25.52 32.24 40.14
CA GLU A 702 26.24 31.31 41.03
C GLU A 702 27.75 31.62 41.07
N SER A 703 28.35 32.04 39.93
CA SER A 703 29.73 32.53 39.89
C SER A 703 29.93 33.81 40.74
N SER A 704 28.98 34.75 40.67
CA SER A 704 28.99 35.95 41.53
C SER A 704 28.76 35.62 43.00
N ALA A 705 27.92 34.63 43.33
CA ALA A 705 27.62 34.22 44.71
C ALA A 705 28.83 33.58 45.40
N SER A 706 29.63 32.80 44.67
CA SER A 706 30.91 32.24 45.15
C SER A 706 32.05 33.26 45.27
N GLY A 707 31.87 34.50 44.80
CA GLY A 707 32.93 35.51 44.78
C GLY A 707 34.08 35.16 43.84
N ALA A 708 33.76 34.59 42.67
CA ALA A 708 34.75 34.24 41.64
C ALA A 708 35.64 35.45 41.27
N PRO A 709 36.96 35.26 41.06
CA PRO A 709 37.89 36.36 40.77
C PRO A 709 37.70 36.98 39.38
N THR A 710 37.04 36.27 38.46
CA THR A 710 36.72 36.68 37.09
C THR A 710 35.38 36.08 36.67
N PRO A 711 34.62 36.72 35.74
CA PRO A 711 33.38 36.16 35.22
C PRO A 711 33.56 34.79 34.54
N PRO A 712 32.51 33.96 34.48
CA PRO A 712 32.56 32.65 33.86
C PRO A 712 32.53 32.74 32.33
N VAL A 713 33.39 31.97 31.66
CA VAL A 713 33.48 31.89 30.21
C VAL A 713 32.55 30.78 29.72
N LEU A 714 31.53 31.14 28.94
CA LEU A 714 30.64 30.19 28.27
C LEU A 714 30.93 30.26 26.78
N LYS A 715 31.52 29.21 26.22
CA LYS A 715 31.89 29.11 24.81
C LYS A 715 30.98 28.09 24.12
N GLU A 716 30.27 28.54 23.10
CA GLU A 716 29.49 27.64 22.24
C GLU A 716 30.42 26.69 21.47
N THR A 717 30.04 25.42 21.40
CA THR A 717 30.76 24.38 20.66
C THR A 717 29.96 23.91 19.44
N ARG A 718 28.64 23.79 19.59
CA ARG A 718 27.70 23.29 18.57
C ARG A 718 26.34 23.93 18.76
N THR A 719 25.64 24.21 17.67
CA THR A 719 24.26 24.69 17.66
C THR A 719 23.53 24.08 16.47
N PHE A 720 22.24 23.78 16.62
CA PHE A 720 21.35 23.30 15.57
C PHE A 720 20.03 24.08 15.60
N PRO A 721 19.43 24.37 14.43
CA PRO A 721 18.08 24.94 14.35
C PRO A 721 17.00 23.89 14.63
N PHE A 722 15.75 24.30 14.55
CA PHE A 722 14.62 23.37 14.44
C PHE A 722 14.51 22.85 13.01
N LEU A 723 14.44 21.53 12.84
CA LEU A 723 13.97 20.97 11.58
C LEU A 723 12.44 20.94 11.58
N VAL A 724 11.83 21.73 10.70
CA VAL A 724 10.38 21.83 10.54
C VAL A 724 10.00 21.44 9.11
N ASN A 725 9.09 20.47 9.01
CA ASN A 725 8.47 20.05 7.77
C ASN A 725 7.26 20.94 7.47
N ASP A 726 7.24 21.59 6.31
CA ASP A 726 6.14 22.47 5.92
C ASP A 726 4.85 21.68 5.68
N GLU A 727 3.73 22.16 6.24
CA GLU A 727 2.41 21.51 6.16
C GLU A 727 1.95 21.22 4.72
N VAL A 728 2.21 22.14 3.78
CA VAL A 728 1.67 22.10 2.42
C VAL A 728 2.59 21.34 1.46
N ALA A 729 3.91 21.53 1.61
CA ALA A 729 4.90 20.76 0.87
C ALA A 729 4.92 19.29 1.30
N THR A 730 4.83 19.02 2.61
CA THR A 730 4.81 17.65 3.14
C THR A 730 3.58 16.92 2.64
N ALA A 731 2.37 17.49 2.77
CA ALA A 731 1.11 16.87 2.32
C ALA A 731 1.12 16.35 0.87
N LYS A 732 1.86 16.99 -0.05
CA LYS A 732 2.06 16.49 -1.42
C LYS A 732 2.94 15.24 -1.47
N VAL A 733 4.01 15.23 -0.69
CA VAL A 733 4.90 14.07 -0.54
C VAL A 733 4.16 12.91 0.14
N GLU A 734 3.28 13.18 1.12
CA GLU A 734 2.43 12.16 1.75
C GLU A 734 1.52 11.45 0.74
N GLU A 735 0.88 12.19 -0.17
CA GLU A 735 0.02 11.60 -1.22
C GLU A 735 0.83 10.65 -2.12
N VAL A 736 2.04 11.06 -2.51
CA VAL A 736 2.94 10.24 -3.32
C VAL A 736 3.44 9.01 -2.54
N PHE A 737 3.84 9.19 -1.27
CA PHE A 737 4.40 8.11 -0.46
C PHE A 737 3.33 7.07 -0.11
N ALA A 738 2.12 7.48 0.28
CA ALA A 738 0.99 6.59 0.50
C ALA A 738 0.63 5.81 -0.80
N ALA A 739 0.66 6.46 -1.96
CA ALA A 739 0.41 5.83 -3.26
C ALA A 739 1.58 4.99 -3.82
N HIS A 740 2.75 5.00 -3.19
CA HIS A 740 3.92 4.22 -3.60
C HIS A 740 4.25 3.06 -2.67
N PHE A 741 4.31 3.35 -1.37
CA PHE A 741 4.74 2.43 -0.32
C PHE A 741 3.57 1.73 0.38
N GLY A 742 2.37 2.33 0.38
CA GLY A 742 1.18 1.75 0.99
C GLY A 742 1.33 1.53 2.49
N GLU A 743 1.13 0.29 2.96
CA GLU A 743 1.26 -0.11 4.37
C GLU A 743 2.66 0.12 4.96
N ALA A 744 3.69 0.34 4.12
CA ALA A 744 5.04 0.67 4.56
C ALA A 744 5.25 2.16 4.91
N TYR A 745 4.24 3.02 4.70
CA TYR A 745 4.34 4.46 4.91
C TYR A 745 3.59 4.95 6.17
N ASP A 746 4.30 5.69 7.03
CA ASP A 746 3.76 6.37 8.20
C ASP A 746 3.83 7.91 8.04
N PRO A 747 2.68 8.64 8.03
CA PRO A 747 2.65 10.10 7.95
C PRO A 747 2.91 10.81 9.30
N GLU A 748 3.08 10.07 10.40
CA GLU A 748 3.28 10.63 11.76
C GLU A 748 4.42 9.92 12.53
N VAL A 749 5.53 9.59 11.85
CA VAL A 749 6.70 8.94 12.51
C VAL A 749 7.18 9.73 13.73
N PRO A 750 7.64 9.10 14.83
CA PRO A 750 8.10 9.82 16.03
C PRO A 750 9.14 10.90 15.74
N ARG A 751 9.11 12.00 16.50
CA ARG A 751 10.10 13.09 16.36
C ARG A 751 11.51 12.54 16.54
N LEU A 752 12.45 13.01 15.73
CA LEU A 752 13.86 12.70 15.89
C LEU A 752 14.34 13.23 17.24
N GLY A 753 14.91 12.34 18.07
CA GLY A 753 15.50 12.71 19.37
C GLY A 753 16.80 13.51 19.24
N GLY A 754 17.40 13.51 18.05
CA GLY A 754 18.53 14.35 17.68
C GLY A 754 18.12 15.74 17.21
N SER A 755 18.99 16.28 16.37
CA SER A 755 18.90 17.57 15.69
C SER A 755 19.47 17.39 14.27
N GLU A 756 19.14 18.28 13.35
CA GLU A 756 19.47 18.13 11.92
C GLU A 756 19.57 19.52 11.29
N ASP A 757 20.63 19.81 10.54
CA ASP A 757 20.91 21.13 9.95
C ASP A 757 20.33 21.37 8.54
N CYS A 758 19.80 20.33 7.88
CA CYS A 758 19.20 20.38 6.53
C CYS A 758 18.16 21.51 6.35
N GLY A 759 17.42 21.84 7.41
CA GLY A 759 16.44 22.94 7.43
C GLY A 759 17.04 24.33 7.15
N ILE A 760 18.36 24.53 7.32
CA ILE A 760 19.06 25.79 6.99
C ILE A 760 19.01 26.04 5.48
N LEU A 761 19.13 25.00 4.65
CA LEU A 761 19.05 25.14 3.18
C LEU A 761 17.73 25.75 2.75
N ALA A 762 16.61 25.37 3.37
CA ALA A 762 15.30 25.90 3.06
C ALA A 762 15.07 27.29 3.70
N THR A 763 15.37 27.42 4.99
CA THR A 763 15.03 28.62 5.77
C THR A 763 15.89 29.83 5.42
N SER A 764 17.15 29.64 5.01
CA SER A 764 18.05 30.73 4.58
C SER A 764 17.54 31.51 3.36
N VAL A 765 16.75 30.88 2.49
CA VAL A 765 16.10 31.49 1.33
C VAL A 765 14.58 31.69 1.51
N GLY A 766 14.05 31.45 2.71
CA GLY A 766 12.63 31.64 3.02
C GLY A 766 11.69 30.62 2.35
N ARG A 767 12.13 29.36 2.23
CA ARG A 767 11.44 28.29 1.48
C ARG A 767 11.06 27.10 2.37
N PRO A 768 10.07 26.28 1.97
CA PRO A 768 9.67 25.09 2.71
C PRO A 768 10.69 23.95 2.61
N SER A 769 10.82 23.19 3.70
CA SER A 769 11.51 21.91 3.77
C SER A 769 10.51 20.76 3.97
N VAL A 770 10.84 19.59 3.43
CA VAL A 770 10.24 18.29 3.76
C VAL A 770 11.37 17.32 4.08
N PHE A 771 11.25 16.60 5.19
CA PHE A 771 12.27 15.64 5.62
C PHE A 771 11.61 14.30 5.94
N PHE A 772 12.06 13.25 5.28
CA PHE A 772 11.54 11.90 5.46
C PHE A 772 12.56 10.98 6.14
N THR A 773 12.07 9.91 6.75
CA THR A 773 12.90 8.87 7.37
C THR A 773 12.59 7.51 6.76
N TYR A 774 13.56 6.61 6.70
CA TYR A 774 13.35 5.23 6.26
C TYR A 774 14.13 4.23 7.12
N GLY A 775 13.57 3.04 7.31
CA GLY A 775 14.16 2.03 8.19
C GLY A 775 15.42 1.37 7.59
N GLY A 776 16.43 1.18 8.44
CA GLY A 776 17.70 0.55 8.12
C GLY A 776 17.91 -0.84 8.74
N THR A 777 17.17 -1.23 9.78
CA THR A 777 17.43 -2.47 10.53
C THR A 777 16.84 -3.71 9.85
N ASP A 778 17.58 -4.82 9.88
CA ASP A 778 17.16 -6.11 9.30
C ASP A 778 15.75 -6.54 9.78
N PRO A 779 14.80 -6.82 8.87
CA PRO A 779 13.47 -7.32 9.22
C PRO A 779 13.44 -8.59 10.07
N GLU A 780 14.39 -9.52 9.87
CA GLU A 780 14.45 -10.75 10.65
C GLU A 780 14.92 -10.48 12.09
N VAL A 781 15.86 -9.55 12.27
CA VAL A 781 16.34 -9.12 13.59
C VAL A 781 15.23 -8.38 14.34
N TRP A 782 14.53 -7.46 13.66
CA TRP A 782 13.40 -6.73 14.24
C TRP A 782 12.28 -7.68 14.67
N ASP A 783 11.82 -8.56 13.76
CA ASP A 783 10.69 -9.44 14.04
C ASP A 783 11.05 -10.54 15.06
N LYS A 784 12.34 -10.89 15.18
CA LYS A 784 12.84 -11.73 16.27
C LYS A 784 12.80 -10.99 17.61
N ALA A 785 13.30 -9.75 17.68
CA ALA A 785 13.27 -8.95 18.90
C ALA A 785 11.83 -8.72 19.39
N GLU A 786 10.93 -8.37 18.47
CA GLU A 786 9.50 -8.17 18.75
C GLU A 786 8.85 -9.43 19.35
N ARG A 787 9.15 -10.62 18.81
CA ARG A 787 8.68 -11.92 19.34
C ARG A 787 9.34 -12.32 20.66
N GLU A 788 10.59 -11.93 20.90
CA GLU A 788 11.34 -12.27 22.13
C GLU A 788 10.90 -11.42 23.33
N GLY A 789 10.54 -10.15 23.13
CA GLY A 789 10.13 -9.26 24.22
C GLY A 789 9.63 -7.87 23.79
N GLY A 790 9.06 -7.75 22.59
CA GLY A 790 8.44 -6.50 22.12
C GLY A 790 9.39 -5.30 22.10
N GLU A 791 8.86 -4.13 22.45
CA GLU A 791 9.60 -2.85 22.40
C GLU A 791 10.80 -2.81 23.35
N GLU A 792 10.72 -3.45 24.54
CA GLU A 792 11.83 -3.52 25.49
C GLU A 792 13.01 -4.27 24.86
N ARG A 793 12.74 -5.43 24.24
CA ARG A 793 13.75 -6.24 23.57
C ARG A 793 14.32 -5.58 22.31
N ILE A 794 13.49 -4.85 21.54
CA ILE A 794 13.95 -4.04 20.40
C ILE A 794 14.98 -3.00 20.87
N ARG A 795 14.71 -2.29 21.98
CA ARG A 795 15.63 -1.29 22.55
C ARG A 795 16.94 -1.90 23.08
N GLU A 796 16.96 -3.17 23.47
CA GLU A 796 18.19 -3.88 23.87
C GLU A 796 19.09 -4.26 22.69
N VAL A 797 18.50 -4.74 21.58
CA VAL A 797 19.26 -5.47 20.53
C VAL A 797 19.39 -4.74 19.20
N VAL A 798 18.61 -3.67 18.95
CA VAL A 798 18.69 -2.88 17.72
C VAL A 798 19.63 -1.69 17.93
N PRO A 799 20.77 -1.62 17.20
CA PRO A 799 21.66 -0.47 17.27
C PRO A 799 20.99 0.79 16.71
N ILE A 800 20.98 1.86 17.50
CA ILE A 800 20.58 3.20 17.04
C ILE A 800 21.74 3.91 16.33
N ASN A 801 21.42 4.97 15.58
CA ASN A 801 22.39 5.90 14.98
C ASN A 801 23.42 6.37 16.04
N HIS A 802 24.64 6.70 15.60
CA HIS A 802 25.86 6.95 16.39
C HIS A 802 26.41 5.75 17.19
N SER A 803 25.78 4.56 17.13
CA SER A 803 26.36 3.33 17.70
C SER A 803 27.46 2.75 16.81
N GLY A 804 28.54 2.23 17.40
CA GLY A 804 29.56 1.45 16.69
C GLY A 804 29.05 0.16 16.04
N TYR A 805 27.81 -0.24 16.33
CA TYR A 805 27.11 -1.38 15.71
C TYR A 805 26.05 -0.94 14.68
N PHE A 806 25.91 0.35 14.37
CA PHE A 806 24.89 0.82 13.43
C PHE A 806 25.23 0.42 11.98
N ALA A 807 24.42 -0.48 11.42
CA ALA A 807 24.64 -1.06 10.10
C ALA A 807 23.32 -1.18 9.32
N PRO A 808 22.96 -0.18 8.49
CA PRO A 808 21.81 -0.28 7.61
C PRO A 808 21.93 -1.44 6.62
N VAL A 809 20.87 -2.26 6.49
CA VAL A 809 20.83 -3.34 5.49
C VAL A 809 20.61 -2.77 4.09
N LEU A 810 21.21 -3.42 3.09
CA LEU A 810 21.18 -3.00 1.68
C LEU A 810 19.76 -2.83 1.13
N GLY A 811 18.78 -3.58 1.65
CA GLY A 811 17.36 -3.42 1.29
C GLY A 811 16.77 -2.05 1.62
N ALA A 812 17.37 -1.30 2.55
CA ALA A 812 16.98 0.08 2.87
C ALA A 812 17.31 1.08 1.76
N LEU A 813 18.35 0.82 0.96
CA LEU A 813 18.79 1.69 -0.15
C LEU A 813 17.64 2.03 -1.09
N ARG A 814 16.84 1.02 -1.44
CA ARG A 814 15.65 1.20 -2.29
C ARG A 814 14.68 2.23 -1.72
N PHE A 815 14.43 2.22 -0.41
CA PHE A 815 13.43 3.11 0.21
C PHE A 815 13.92 4.56 0.26
N GLY A 816 15.23 4.77 0.44
CA GLY A 816 15.86 6.08 0.23
C GLY A 816 15.69 6.57 -1.21
N VAL A 817 16.02 5.72 -2.20
CA VAL A 817 15.88 6.05 -3.64
C VAL A 817 14.44 6.40 -3.99
N ASP A 818 13.49 5.52 -3.64
CA ASP A 818 12.07 5.70 -3.92
C ASP A 818 11.51 6.96 -3.21
N GLY A 819 12.02 7.28 -2.02
CA GLY A 819 11.69 8.49 -1.27
C GLY A 819 12.20 9.78 -1.93
N TYR A 820 13.46 9.84 -2.36
CA TYR A 820 14.01 11.00 -3.07
C TYR A 820 13.32 11.23 -4.42
N VAL A 821 13.07 10.17 -5.21
CA VAL A 821 12.39 10.28 -6.50
C VAL A 821 10.92 10.65 -6.32
N GLY A 822 10.23 10.06 -5.34
CA GLY A 822 8.85 10.42 -5.00
C GLY A 822 8.72 11.86 -4.52
N GLY A 823 9.63 12.29 -3.64
CA GLY A 823 9.70 13.67 -3.13
C GLY A 823 9.95 14.71 -4.22
N ALA A 824 10.78 14.39 -5.22
CA ALA A 824 10.96 15.25 -6.40
C ALA A 824 9.71 15.29 -7.29
N LEU A 825 9.15 14.13 -7.64
CA LEU A 825 8.03 14.02 -8.57
C LEU A 825 6.71 14.55 -8.00
N ALA A 826 6.57 14.66 -6.67
CA ALA A 826 5.46 15.36 -5.99
C ALA A 826 5.30 16.85 -6.41
N PHE A 827 6.35 17.46 -6.99
CA PHE A 827 6.34 18.84 -7.50
C PHE A 827 6.60 18.93 -9.00
N LEU A 828 7.31 17.94 -9.59
CA LEU A 828 7.86 18.02 -10.95
C LEU A 828 7.15 17.15 -12.00
N VAL A 829 6.30 16.20 -11.61
CA VAL A 829 5.65 15.30 -12.58
C VAL A 829 4.76 16.09 -13.54
N LYS A 830 4.81 15.77 -14.84
CA LYS A 830 3.86 16.30 -15.81
C LYS A 830 2.46 15.78 -15.50
N ALA A 831 1.41 16.55 -15.82
CA ALA A 831 0.02 16.06 -15.82
C ALA A 831 -0.12 14.81 -16.70
#